data_AF-A0A5B7Y2X6-F1
#
_entry.id   AF-A0A5B7Y2X6-F1
#
_cell.length_a   1.000
_cell.length_b   1.000
_cell.length_c   1.000
_cell.angle_alpha   90.00
_cell.angle_beta   90.00
_cell.angle_gamma   90.00
#
_symmetry.space_group_name_H-M   'P 1'
#
loop_
_entity.id
_entity.type
_entity.pdbx_description
1 polymer ?
#
loop_
_entity_poly.entity_id
_entity_poly.type
_entity_poly.pdbx_seq_one_letter_code
_entity_poly.pdbx_strand_id
1 'polypeptide(L)'
;MAIDVSNTPDMYKITASGSFTFNTSCRVRNTPNMSDSGVATYTSGMTVSYDSKLKNGNHLWLSYIATSGTRRYIPYANTDTGVYFGTDTNSVNPIKAATSGSGSTGTGTTTGALGSLTGQTGANVADQTPDGTILAMSGSFTFSEAARGRDKTSMTTANKVDSFAIGETVYYNAKVKADGHYWFRYIHTSGATYYVPYATIAPFRYYGTDSKPGDPVYSQSSTTGGNTGDSSTSRTQGGQDTGVPNFQSNGSASFSIDNDTMLVNGFATLTDNGAWTRNTPLMSAANITHYAKGSKVKYVKKIHADSRIWVVLSNGQYLPIGKLSTPISETQKYQDSSIPSYHSKFSYTIDSNVHQPWASIWPYTANDTNNDDRNNSLLYENPKQELIPTTTEQNELSLVKNQVDAISTSDAVTIGFMTDTHFSSFKTPSTARTLRQMKTMSYYAKNYGLDLMIHGGDLNDGAEEKKYELDDVKRAMDALKLGHRPLLVAQGNHDDNSGFARDFDGYYPRNIITNSEAYPYRFGNFANLLDTKGNTANQATYGKYKIPNSKINVILLDGFDQSDNYSSPITARRDFRHGWTHFSQTQQNWLRSTLNTIPNDELVLVVTHIMLHGVNFHTPNTFAEAKLSGSYAPGVVESGNIRQILVDYNNRTNNLVAVLGGHTHVDDYSSDYGINWIVSTCAVSDRGDGQGSRPIGSVNEQAWDTFVIDPSTRKLHRVRYGWHNNSYFSSSYSF
;
A
#
# COMPACT_ATOMS: atom_id res chain seq x y z
N MET A 1 14.00 -16.05 -37.88
CA MET A 1 12.86 -16.18 -36.95
C MET A 1 13.32 -15.67 -35.60
N ALA A 2 12.55 -14.82 -34.94
CA ALA A 2 12.88 -14.27 -33.62
C ALA A 2 13.16 -15.40 -32.60
N ILE A 3 14.07 -15.15 -31.65
CA ILE A 3 14.28 -16.03 -30.52
C ILE A 3 13.18 -15.70 -29.50
N ASP A 4 12.32 -16.68 -29.19
CA ASP A 4 11.25 -16.49 -28.21
C ASP A 4 11.84 -16.33 -26.79
N VAL A 5 11.80 -15.10 -26.31
CA VAL A 5 12.21 -14.71 -24.95
C VAL A 5 11.04 -14.11 -24.17
N SER A 6 9.80 -14.34 -24.63
CA SER A 6 8.58 -13.73 -24.08
C SER A 6 8.37 -14.05 -22.59
N ASN A 7 8.79 -15.23 -22.15
CA ASN A 7 8.72 -15.68 -20.76
C ASN A 7 10.01 -15.40 -19.95
N THR A 8 11.00 -14.75 -20.56
CA THR A 8 12.34 -14.59 -19.98
C THR A 8 12.55 -13.12 -19.57
N PRO A 9 12.59 -12.80 -18.26
CA PRO A 9 12.76 -11.43 -17.80
C PRO A 9 14.15 -10.89 -18.14
N ASP A 10 14.26 -9.57 -18.26
CA ASP A 10 15.55 -8.91 -18.35
C ASP A 10 16.42 -9.22 -17.14
N MET A 11 17.72 -9.32 -17.39
CA MET A 11 18.74 -9.79 -16.46
C MET A 11 18.61 -11.26 -15.99
N TYR A 12 17.72 -12.06 -16.59
CA TYR A 12 17.68 -13.51 -16.34
C TYR A 12 19.02 -14.14 -16.73
N LYS A 13 19.68 -14.76 -15.76
CA LYS A 13 21.05 -15.28 -15.88
C LYS A 13 21.07 -16.78 -15.62
N ILE A 14 21.85 -17.49 -16.42
CA ILE A 14 22.19 -18.90 -16.18
C ILE A 14 23.70 -19.02 -15.97
N THR A 15 24.10 -19.99 -15.16
CA THR A 15 25.50 -20.45 -15.09
C THR A 15 25.73 -21.38 -16.27
N ALA A 16 26.57 -20.96 -17.19
CA ALA A 16 26.94 -21.72 -18.37
C ALA A 16 28.34 -21.28 -18.76
N SER A 17 29.26 -22.24 -18.84
CA SER A 17 30.63 -21.98 -19.28
C SER A 17 30.87 -22.52 -20.68
N GLY A 18 31.72 -21.83 -21.42
CA GLY A 18 32.08 -22.21 -22.78
C GLY A 18 33.00 -21.19 -23.42
N SER A 19 33.25 -21.41 -24.70
CA SER A 19 34.01 -20.55 -25.60
C SER A 19 33.13 -20.15 -26.79
N PHE A 20 33.08 -18.86 -27.13
CA PHE A 20 32.32 -18.31 -28.24
C PHE A 20 33.23 -17.66 -29.27
N THR A 21 33.12 -18.06 -30.53
CA THR A 21 33.89 -17.49 -31.65
C THR A 21 33.00 -16.59 -32.50
N PHE A 22 33.32 -15.30 -32.58
CA PHE A 22 32.51 -14.31 -33.28
C PHE A 22 32.66 -14.41 -34.80
N ASN A 23 31.57 -14.20 -35.54
CA ASN A 23 31.58 -14.09 -37.00
C ASN A 23 31.36 -12.65 -37.50
N THR A 24 31.10 -11.72 -36.58
CA THR A 24 30.87 -10.29 -36.82
C THR A 24 31.53 -9.46 -35.70
N SER A 25 31.58 -8.14 -35.87
CA SER A 25 32.16 -7.25 -34.87
C SER A 25 31.17 -6.98 -33.72
N CYS A 26 31.56 -7.29 -32.49
CA CYS A 26 30.76 -7.06 -31.29
C CYS A 26 31.54 -6.27 -30.23
N ARG A 27 30.89 -5.28 -29.59
CA ARG A 27 31.51 -4.47 -28.53
C ARG A 27 31.38 -5.15 -27.17
N VAL A 28 32.49 -5.21 -26.44
CA VAL A 28 32.55 -5.58 -25.01
C VAL A 28 32.09 -4.40 -24.17
N ARG A 29 31.30 -4.64 -23.12
CA ARG A 29 30.61 -3.62 -22.32
C ARG A 29 30.81 -3.81 -20.81
N ASN A 30 30.67 -2.73 -20.03
CA ASN A 30 30.69 -2.80 -18.56
C ASN A 30 29.37 -3.36 -18.01
N THR A 31 28.27 -3.09 -18.72
CA THR A 31 26.92 -3.58 -18.41
C THR A 31 26.34 -4.28 -19.63
N PRO A 32 25.44 -5.27 -19.47
CA PRO A 32 24.82 -5.96 -20.59
C PRO A 32 23.70 -5.11 -21.23
N ASN A 33 24.03 -3.89 -21.65
CA ASN A 33 23.10 -2.95 -22.26
C ASN A 33 23.72 -2.41 -23.56
N MET A 34 22.95 -2.39 -24.65
CA MET A 34 23.44 -1.89 -25.94
C MET A 34 23.76 -0.39 -25.93
N SER A 35 23.22 0.39 -24.97
CA SER A 35 23.54 1.81 -24.80
C SER A 35 24.88 2.09 -24.09
N ASP A 36 25.50 1.09 -23.46
CA ASP A 36 26.84 1.24 -22.88
C ASP A 36 27.84 1.51 -24.00
N SER A 37 28.74 2.49 -23.83
CA SER A 37 29.68 2.90 -24.87
C SER A 37 30.66 1.78 -25.26
N GLY A 38 30.86 0.78 -24.41
CA GLY A 38 31.76 -0.34 -24.63
C GLY A 38 33.23 0.02 -24.48
N VAL A 39 34.03 -0.97 -24.09
CA VAL A 39 35.44 -0.81 -23.69
C VAL A 39 36.42 -1.51 -24.63
N ALA A 40 35.94 -2.40 -25.48
CA ALA A 40 36.73 -3.13 -26.47
C ALA A 40 35.81 -3.65 -27.59
N THR A 41 36.40 -4.15 -28.67
CA THR A 41 35.68 -4.77 -29.79
C THR A 41 36.31 -6.11 -30.13
N TYR A 42 35.49 -7.14 -30.26
CA TYR A 42 35.88 -8.44 -30.80
C TYR A 42 35.45 -8.46 -32.26
N THR A 43 36.36 -8.83 -33.17
CA THR A 43 36.08 -8.94 -34.60
C THR A 43 35.85 -10.39 -35.00
N SER A 44 35.38 -10.62 -36.22
CA SER A 44 35.22 -11.96 -36.79
C SER A 44 36.50 -12.80 -36.64
N GLY A 45 36.35 -14.05 -36.18
CA GLY A 45 37.42 -14.98 -35.86
C GLY A 45 37.94 -14.92 -34.41
N MET A 46 37.68 -13.84 -33.66
CA MET A 46 38.09 -13.75 -32.25
C MET A 46 37.21 -14.61 -31.35
N THR A 47 37.76 -15.06 -30.23
CA THR A 47 37.09 -15.99 -29.30
C THR A 47 37.12 -15.48 -27.86
N VAL A 48 36.04 -15.69 -27.10
CA VAL A 48 35.93 -15.37 -25.67
C VAL A 48 35.50 -16.58 -24.86
N SER A 49 36.17 -16.83 -23.73
CA SER A 49 35.71 -17.80 -22.72
C SER A 49 34.83 -17.10 -21.69
N TYR A 50 33.69 -17.71 -21.35
CA TYR A 50 32.70 -17.14 -20.44
C TYR A 50 32.28 -18.13 -19.35
N ASP A 51 31.71 -17.60 -18.26
CA ASP A 51 31.25 -18.39 -17.10
C ASP A 51 29.73 -18.30 -16.88
N SER A 52 29.07 -17.37 -17.57
CA SER A 52 27.63 -17.22 -17.51
C SER A 52 27.04 -16.55 -18.74
N LYS A 53 25.74 -16.74 -18.93
CA LYS A 53 24.95 -16.07 -19.97
C LYS A 53 23.74 -15.39 -19.36
N LEU A 54 23.27 -14.31 -19.97
CA LEU A 54 22.04 -13.65 -19.54
C LEU A 54 21.24 -13.03 -20.69
N LYS A 55 19.94 -12.83 -20.48
CA LYS A 55 19.05 -12.10 -21.39
C LYS A 55 18.85 -10.68 -20.87
N ASN A 56 19.04 -9.65 -21.70
CA ASN A 56 18.70 -8.28 -21.34
C ASN A 56 18.39 -7.44 -22.59
N GLY A 57 17.24 -6.75 -22.58
CA GLY A 57 16.70 -6.08 -23.75
C GLY A 57 16.44 -7.09 -24.88
N ASN A 58 16.76 -6.69 -26.10
CA ASN A 58 16.64 -7.54 -27.29
C ASN A 58 17.91 -8.34 -27.62
N HIS A 59 18.75 -8.63 -26.62
CA HIS A 59 20.01 -9.36 -26.82
C HIS A 59 20.24 -10.44 -25.76
N LEU A 60 20.93 -11.49 -26.19
CA LEU A 60 21.56 -12.46 -25.30
C LEU A 60 23.04 -12.10 -25.13
N TRP A 61 23.54 -12.24 -23.91
CA TRP A 61 24.85 -11.75 -23.49
C TRP A 61 25.70 -12.86 -22.88
N LEU A 62 26.98 -12.88 -23.24
CA LEU A 62 28.01 -13.64 -22.53
C LEU A 62 28.57 -12.78 -21.40
N SER A 63 28.79 -13.36 -20.22
CA SER A 63 29.44 -12.71 -19.09
C SER A 63 30.69 -13.47 -18.67
N TYR A 64 31.80 -12.74 -18.56
CA TYR A 64 33.12 -13.30 -18.28
C TYR A 64 33.98 -12.35 -17.45
N ILE A 65 34.99 -12.90 -16.78
CA ILE A 65 36.04 -12.10 -16.14
C ILE A 65 37.15 -11.84 -17.17
N ALA A 66 37.38 -10.59 -17.53
CA ALA A 66 38.46 -10.20 -18.43
C ALA A 66 39.83 -10.33 -17.74
N THR A 67 40.93 -10.30 -18.51
CA THR A 67 42.30 -10.35 -17.99
C THR A 67 42.59 -9.27 -16.93
N SER A 68 41.84 -8.17 -16.95
CA SER A 68 41.90 -7.10 -15.94
C SER A 68 41.27 -7.47 -14.58
N GLY A 69 40.71 -8.67 -14.43
CA GLY A 69 39.92 -9.09 -13.26
C GLY A 69 38.48 -8.53 -13.22
N THR A 70 38.09 -7.71 -14.20
CA THR A 70 36.77 -7.06 -14.24
C THR A 70 35.76 -7.92 -14.98
N ARG A 71 34.52 -8.02 -14.48
CA ARG A 71 33.41 -8.65 -15.19
C ARG A 71 32.98 -7.82 -16.39
N ARG A 72 32.86 -8.47 -17.56
CA ARG A 72 32.49 -7.86 -18.83
C ARG A 72 31.34 -8.60 -19.47
N TYR A 73 30.66 -7.91 -20.39
CA TYR A 73 29.51 -8.44 -21.13
C TYR A 73 29.70 -8.19 -22.63
N ILE A 74 29.37 -9.16 -23.46
CA ILE A 74 29.40 -9.02 -24.92
C ILE A 74 28.17 -9.73 -25.51
N PRO A 75 27.41 -9.10 -26.43
CA PRO A 75 26.21 -9.73 -26.97
C PRO A 75 26.61 -10.83 -27.95
N TYR A 76 25.83 -11.91 -28.00
CA TYR A 76 26.08 -13.04 -28.91
C TYR A 76 24.86 -13.42 -29.77
N ALA A 77 23.69 -12.86 -29.48
CA ALA A 77 22.52 -12.96 -30.34
C ALA A 77 21.59 -11.75 -30.17
N ASN A 78 20.84 -11.42 -31.22
CA ASN A 78 19.71 -10.49 -31.17
C ASN A 78 18.40 -11.28 -31.18
N THR A 79 17.56 -11.07 -30.16
CA THR A 79 16.35 -11.87 -29.96
C THR A 79 15.22 -11.48 -30.91
N ASP A 80 15.16 -10.22 -31.36
CA ASP A 80 14.11 -9.74 -32.28
C ASP A 80 14.30 -10.30 -33.70
N THR A 81 15.55 -10.35 -34.16
CA THR A 81 15.89 -10.86 -35.51
C THR A 81 16.18 -12.36 -35.50
N GLY A 82 16.57 -12.89 -34.35
CA GLY A 82 17.05 -14.26 -34.15
C GLY A 82 18.44 -14.54 -34.73
N VAL A 83 19.21 -13.48 -35.00
CA VAL A 83 20.57 -13.60 -35.54
C VAL A 83 21.58 -13.85 -34.42
N TYR A 84 22.40 -14.89 -34.57
CA TYR A 84 23.57 -15.15 -33.71
C TYR A 84 24.82 -14.52 -34.32
N PHE A 85 25.69 -13.98 -33.46
CA PHE A 85 26.89 -13.23 -33.84
C PHE A 85 28.16 -14.10 -33.90
N GLY A 86 28.00 -15.41 -34.03
CA GLY A 86 29.10 -16.37 -34.00
C GLY A 86 28.64 -17.78 -33.61
N THR A 87 29.60 -18.62 -33.26
CA THR A 87 29.40 -20.03 -32.88
C THR A 87 29.79 -20.24 -31.43
N ASP A 88 28.93 -20.94 -30.69
CA ASP A 88 29.13 -21.27 -29.29
C ASP A 88 29.44 -22.75 -29.10
N THR A 89 30.39 -23.07 -28.23
CA THR A 89 30.66 -24.45 -27.79
C THR A 89 29.61 -24.98 -26.81
N ASN A 90 28.81 -24.10 -26.20
CA ASN A 90 27.67 -24.46 -25.38
C ASN A 90 26.42 -23.74 -25.91
N SER A 91 25.51 -24.49 -26.53
CA SER A 91 24.33 -23.94 -27.22
C SER A 91 23.18 -23.52 -26.30
N VAL A 92 23.30 -23.69 -24.99
CA VAL A 92 22.23 -23.29 -24.04
C VAL A 92 22.12 -21.78 -24.01
N ASN A 93 20.89 -21.28 -24.14
CA ASN A 93 20.57 -19.87 -24.02
C ASN A 93 19.94 -19.55 -22.66
N PRO A 94 20.13 -18.32 -22.13
CA PRO A 94 19.48 -17.85 -20.92
C PRO A 94 18.02 -17.53 -21.20
N ILE A 95 17.24 -18.55 -21.58
CA ILE A 95 15.83 -18.45 -21.95
C ILE A 95 15.08 -19.45 -21.07
N LYS A 96 14.03 -19.00 -20.40
CA LYS A 96 13.17 -19.90 -19.63
C LYS A 96 12.47 -20.86 -20.59
N ALA A 97 12.46 -22.15 -20.26
CA ALA A 97 11.75 -23.13 -21.08
C ALA A 97 10.27 -22.75 -21.19
N ALA A 98 9.72 -22.78 -22.41
CA ALA A 98 8.28 -22.75 -22.61
C ALA A 98 7.70 -24.06 -22.07
N THR A 99 6.76 -23.98 -21.14
CA THR A 99 6.08 -25.16 -20.59
C THR A 99 5.17 -25.78 -21.66
N SER A 100 5.70 -26.77 -22.38
CA SER A 100 4.95 -27.67 -23.27
C SER A 100 4.36 -28.81 -22.45
N GLY A 101 3.02 -28.92 -22.44
CA GLY A 101 2.32 -30.01 -21.78
C GLY A 101 2.23 -31.26 -22.66
N SER A 102 2.72 -32.39 -22.15
CA SER A 102 2.12 -33.73 -22.32
C SER A 102 2.78 -34.70 -21.34
N GLY A 103 1.98 -35.32 -20.47
CA GLY A 103 2.44 -36.30 -19.48
C GLY A 103 1.95 -35.97 -18.07
N SER A 104 0.73 -36.39 -17.75
CA SER A 104 0.12 -36.35 -16.42
C SER A 104 1.04 -36.84 -15.31
N THR A 105 1.23 -36.04 -14.26
CA THR A 105 0.94 -36.36 -12.85
C THR A 105 1.41 -35.20 -11.95
N GLY A 106 0.52 -34.64 -11.12
CA GLY A 106 0.90 -33.80 -9.98
C GLY A 106 0.65 -32.29 -10.10
N THR A 107 -0.56 -31.90 -9.69
CA THR A 107 -1.07 -30.60 -9.20
C THR A 107 -0.10 -29.43 -8.94
N GLY A 108 -0.38 -28.30 -9.60
CA GLY A 108 0.02 -26.93 -9.22
C GLY A 108 -0.72 -25.91 -10.09
N THR A 109 -1.71 -25.20 -9.52
CA THR A 109 -2.70 -24.36 -10.20
C THR A 109 -2.14 -23.00 -10.66
N THR A 110 -2.37 -22.67 -11.94
CA THR A 110 -1.91 -21.50 -12.68
C THR A 110 -2.91 -20.34 -12.69
N THR A 111 -2.40 -19.10 -12.70
CA THR A 111 -3.09 -17.84 -13.03
C THR A 111 -3.67 -17.89 -14.46
N GLY A 112 -4.88 -17.34 -14.69
CA GLY A 112 -5.58 -17.38 -15.99
C GLY A 112 -4.85 -16.62 -17.11
N ALA A 113 -4.90 -17.14 -18.35
CA ALA A 113 -4.11 -16.64 -19.48
C ALA A 113 -4.58 -15.25 -19.98
N LEU A 114 -3.64 -14.35 -20.26
CA LEU A 114 -3.87 -13.05 -20.90
C LEU A 114 -4.31 -13.24 -22.35
N GLY A 115 -5.38 -12.55 -22.78
CA GLY A 115 -5.86 -12.62 -24.17
C GLY A 115 -6.84 -13.75 -24.48
N SER A 116 -7.26 -14.54 -23.49
CA SER A 116 -8.20 -15.65 -23.69
C SER A 116 -9.67 -15.23 -23.69
N LEU A 117 -10.00 -14.00 -23.30
CA LEU A 117 -11.36 -13.44 -23.32
C LEU A 117 -11.50 -12.45 -24.46
N THR A 118 -12.71 -12.28 -25.00
CA THR A 118 -12.99 -11.28 -26.04
C THR A 118 -14.41 -10.73 -25.87
N GLY A 119 -14.67 -9.55 -26.41
CA GLY A 119 -16.02 -9.01 -26.46
C GLY A 119 -16.54 -8.55 -25.10
N GLN A 120 -17.85 -8.67 -24.91
CA GLN A 120 -18.50 -8.33 -23.64
C GLN A 120 -17.88 -9.08 -22.46
N THR A 121 -17.46 -10.34 -22.65
CA THR A 121 -16.80 -11.14 -21.60
C THR A 121 -15.46 -10.54 -21.17
N GLY A 122 -14.67 -10.02 -22.12
CA GLY A 122 -13.44 -9.29 -21.81
C GLY A 122 -13.75 -7.94 -21.14
N ALA A 123 -14.73 -7.20 -21.65
CA ALA A 123 -15.16 -5.92 -21.08
C ALA A 123 -15.65 -6.03 -19.63
N ASN A 124 -16.37 -7.11 -19.29
CA ASN A 124 -16.87 -7.37 -17.94
C ASN A 124 -15.75 -7.51 -16.88
N VAL A 125 -14.52 -7.85 -17.29
CA VAL A 125 -13.36 -7.99 -16.41
C VAL A 125 -12.29 -6.93 -16.65
N ALA A 126 -12.55 -5.95 -17.53
CA ALA A 126 -11.54 -5.00 -17.95
C ALA A 126 -11.01 -4.16 -16.78
N ASP A 127 -11.87 -3.76 -15.85
CA ASP A 127 -11.49 -2.98 -14.66
C ASP A 127 -10.51 -3.72 -13.75
N GLN A 128 -10.42 -5.05 -13.87
CA GLN A 128 -9.49 -5.90 -13.12
C GLN A 128 -8.11 -6.00 -13.79
N THR A 129 -7.98 -5.51 -15.02
CA THR A 129 -6.72 -5.47 -15.75
C THR A 129 -6.17 -4.04 -15.75
N PRO A 130 -4.92 -3.78 -15.34
CA PRO A 130 -4.35 -2.44 -15.33
C PRO A 130 -4.34 -1.80 -16.72
N ASP A 131 -4.58 -0.48 -16.76
CA ASP A 131 -4.34 0.31 -17.97
C ASP A 131 -2.86 0.24 -18.37
N GLY A 132 -2.61 0.18 -19.67
CA GLY A 132 -1.29 -0.10 -20.25
C GLY A 132 -0.98 -1.60 -20.42
N THR A 133 -1.88 -2.52 -20.05
CA THR A 133 -1.68 -3.96 -20.31
C THR A 133 -1.60 -4.24 -21.81
N ILE A 134 -0.56 -4.93 -22.25
CA ILE A 134 -0.26 -5.22 -23.66
C ILE A 134 -0.40 -6.72 -23.93
N LEU A 135 -1.31 -7.08 -24.82
CA LEU A 135 -1.37 -8.41 -25.42
C LEU A 135 -0.61 -8.38 -26.75
N ALA A 136 0.58 -8.98 -26.75
CA ALA A 136 1.40 -9.11 -27.95
C ALA A 136 0.76 -10.09 -28.93
N MET A 137 0.16 -9.57 -29.99
CA MET A 137 -0.45 -10.36 -31.05
C MET A 137 -0.56 -9.52 -32.33
N SER A 138 -0.44 -10.17 -33.47
CA SER A 138 -0.60 -9.50 -34.76
C SER A 138 -1.84 -9.97 -35.49
N GLY A 139 -2.58 -9.04 -36.06
CA GLY A 139 -3.81 -9.30 -36.81
C GLY A 139 -4.18 -8.11 -37.69
N SER A 140 -5.40 -8.14 -38.21
CA SER A 140 -5.94 -7.09 -39.06
C SER A 140 -7.34 -6.72 -38.59
N PHE A 141 -7.69 -5.44 -38.64
CA PHE A 141 -9.01 -4.96 -38.25
C PHE A 141 -9.57 -4.02 -39.30
N THR A 142 -10.79 -4.28 -39.75
CA THR A 142 -11.50 -3.45 -40.74
C THR A 142 -12.55 -2.60 -40.04
N PHE A 143 -12.44 -1.28 -40.20
CA PHE A 143 -13.31 -0.32 -39.50
C PHE A 143 -14.70 -0.24 -40.13
N SER A 144 -15.76 -0.27 -39.30
CA SER A 144 -17.15 -0.04 -39.74
C SER A 144 -17.60 1.41 -39.56
N GLU A 145 -16.80 2.23 -38.88
CA GLU A 145 -16.97 3.67 -38.71
C GLU A 145 -15.60 4.36 -38.80
N ALA A 146 -15.56 5.68 -39.01
CA ALA A 146 -14.27 6.39 -39.08
C ALA A 146 -13.54 6.38 -37.71
N ALA A 147 -12.24 6.09 -37.72
CA ALA A 147 -11.41 6.04 -36.52
C ALA A 147 -10.16 6.92 -36.64
N ARG A 148 -9.59 7.33 -35.50
CA ARG A 148 -8.38 8.18 -35.47
C ARG A 148 -7.24 7.44 -34.80
N GLY A 149 -6.12 7.29 -35.51
CA GLY A 149 -4.86 6.85 -34.93
C GLY A 149 -4.16 7.98 -34.17
N ARG A 150 -3.47 7.60 -33.10
CA ARG A 150 -2.98 8.48 -32.03
C ARG A 150 -1.57 8.11 -31.60
N ASP A 151 -0.85 9.07 -31.04
CA ASP A 151 0.53 8.89 -30.54
C ASP A 151 0.62 8.17 -29.18
N LYS A 152 -0.49 8.07 -28.45
CA LYS A 152 -0.65 7.32 -27.20
C LYS A 152 -2.09 6.85 -27.02
N THR A 153 -2.30 5.91 -26.11
CA THR A 153 -3.61 5.31 -25.79
C THR A 153 -4.44 6.22 -24.87
N SER A 154 -4.91 7.34 -25.43
CA SER A 154 -5.81 8.28 -24.76
C SER A 154 -6.75 8.96 -25.76
N MET A 155 -8.06 8.85 -25.55
CA MET A 155 -9.11 9.45 -26.38
C MET A 155 -9.18 10.97 -26.24
N THR A 156 -8.82 11.50 -25.07
CA THR A 156 -8.97 12.93 -24.72
C THR A 156 -7.69 13.74 -24.89
N THR A 157 -6.53 13.18 -24.54
CA THR A 157 -5.25 13.93 -24.45
C THR A 157 -4.19 13.54 -25.47
N ALA A 158 -4.43 12.54 -26.31
CA ALA A 158 -3.48 12.14 -27.36
C ALA A 158 -3.63 12.96 -28.64
N ASN A 159 -2.51 13.22 -29.30
CA ASN A 159 -2.49 13.88 -30.61
C ASN A 159 -3.05 12.92 -31.65
N LYS A 160 -3.88 13.42 -32.55
CA LYS A 160 -4.46 12.64 -33.64
C LYS A 160 -3.48 12.67 -34.83
N VAL A 161 -2.67 11.64 -34.95
CA VAL A 161 -1.54 11.55 -35.90
C VAL A 161 -1.84 10.71 -37.14
N ASP A 162 -2.99 10.04 -37.17
CA ASP A 162 -3.43 9.19 -38.28
C ASP A 162 -4.98 9.13 -38.35
N SER A 163 -5.53 8.55 -39.42
CA SER A 163 -6.97 8.39 -39.63
C SER A 163 -7.32 7.19 -40.50
N PHE A 164 -8.43 6.53 -40.18
CA PHE A 164 -8.98 5.40 -40.93
C PHE A 164 -10.42 5.71 -41.35
N ALA A 165 -10.71 5.58 -42.64
CA ALA A 165 -12.04 5.67 -43.20
C ALA A 165 -12.82 4.35 -43.04
N ILE A 166 -14.14 4.41 -43.26
CA ILE A 166 -15.00 3.22 -43.25
C ILE A 166 -14.50 2.22 -44.31
N GLY A 167 -14.29 0.97 -43.92
CA GLY A 167 -13.78 -0.10 -44.77
C GLY A 167 -12.25 -0.19 -44.84
N GLU A 168 -11.51 0.77 -44.28
CA GLU A 168 -10.05 0.67 -44.21
C GLU A 168 -9.61 -0.32 -43.13
N THR A 169 -8.42 -0.89 -43.33
CA THR A 169 -7.87 -1.95 -42.48
C THR A 169 -6.56 -1.52 -41.83
N VAL A 170 -6.47 -1.68 -40.51
CA VAL A 170 -5.21 -1.55 -39.76
C VAL A 170 -4.59 -2.92 -39.51
N TYR A 171 -3.28 -3.03 -39.72
CA TYR A 171 -2.48 -4.19 -39.33
C TYR A 171 -1.74 -3.88 -38.05
N TYR A 172 -2.06 -4.60 -36.98
CA TYR A 172 -1.55 -4.32 -35.64
C TYR A 172 -0.55 -5.38 -35.19
N ASN A 173 0.28 -5.04 -34.21
CA ASN A 173 1.24 -5.94 -33.59
C ASN A 173 1.06 -6.08 -32.06
N ALA A 174 0.06 -5.42 -31.49
CA ALA A 174 -0.47 -5.72 -30.16
C ALA A 174 -1.87 -5.13 -29.97
N LYS A 175 -2.55 -5.59 -28.92
CA LYS A 175 -3.72 -4.95 -28.34
C LYS A 175 -3.37 -4.39 -26.96
N VAL A 176 -3.98 -3.26 -26.58
CA VAL A 176 -3.69 -2.55 -25.33
C VAL A 176 -4.99 -2.13 -24.64
N LYS A 177 -5.12 -2.36 -23.33
CA LYS A 177 -6.20 -1.78 -22.52
C LYS A 177 -5.76 -0.42 -21.98
N ALA A 178 -6.54 0.64 -22.21
CA ALA A 178 -6.32 1.93 -21.54
C ALA A 178 -7.53 2.86 -21.68
N ASP A 179 -7.76 3.73 -20.69
CA ASP A 179 -8.69 4.87 -20.71
C ASP A 179 -10.18 4.54 -20.94
N GLY A 180 -10.57 3.29 -20.65
CA GLY A 180 -11.91 2.80 -20.94
C GLY A 180 -12.09 2.28 -22.37
N HIS A 181 -11.00 2.11 -23.11
CA HIS A 181 -10.98 1.55 -24.47
C HIS A 181 -9.98 0.40 -24.61
N TYR A 182 -10.21 -0.41 -25.64
CA TYR A 182 -9.17 -1.28 -26.18
C TYR A 182 -8.60 -0.70 -27.47
N TRP A 183 -7.29 -0.79 -27.58
CA TRP A 183 -6.48 -0.14 -28.62
C TRP A 183 -5.68 -1.17 -29.40
N PHE A 184 -5.55 -0.98 -30.70
CA PHE A 184 -4.48 -1.60 -31.45
C PHE A 184 -3.22 -0.77 -31.38
N ARG A 185 -2.08 -1.42 -31.15
CA ARG A 185 -0.76 -0.84 -31.42
C ARG A 185 -0.31 -1.29 -32.80
N TYR A 186 0.11 -0.36 -33.65
CA TYR A 186 0.61 -0.66 -34.99
C TYR A 186 1.82 0.21 -35.34
N ILE A 187 2.58 -0.23 -36.35
CA ILE A 187 3.69 0.53 -36.92
C ILE A 187 3.17 1.23 -38.17
N HIS A 188 3.16 2.56 -38.15
CA HIS A 188 2.78 3.38 -39.29
C HIS A 188 3.85 3.33 -40.39
N THR A 189 3.52 3.71 -41.63
CA THR A 189 4.45 3.72 -42.77
C THR A 189 5.67 4.62 -42.56
N SER A 190 5.57 5.60 -41.65
CA SER A 190 6.70 6.43 -41.19
C SER A 190 7.68 5.70 -40.27
N GLY A 191 7.38 4.47 -39.84
CA GLY A 191 8.11 3.72 -38.82
C GLY A 191 7.74 4.06 -37.37
N ALA A 192 6.86 5.04 -37.15
CA ALA A 192 6.38 5.41 -35.82
C ALA A 192 5.38 4.38 -35.27
N THR A 193 5.36 4.20 -33.94
CA THR A 193 4.34 3.39 -33.26
C THR A 193 3.12 4.23 -32.94
N TYR A 194 1.96 3.86 -33.45
CA TYR A 194 0.68 4.53 -33.21
C TYR A 194 -0.36 3.59 -32.60
N TYR A 195 -1.45 4.19 -32.12
CA TYR A 195 -2.54 3.50 -31.46
C TYR A 195 -3.89 3.92 -32.04
N VAL A 196 -4.79 2.98 -32.30
CA VAL A 196 -6.16 3.26 -32.78
C VAL A 196 -7.17 2.45 -31.96
N PRO A 197 -8.28 3.04 -31.48
CA PRO A 197 -9.24 2.31 -30.67
C PRO A 197 -10.02 1.30 -31.53
N TYR A 198 -10.28 0.12 -30.99
CA TYR A 198 -11.09 -0.91 -31.64
C TYR A 198 -12.34 -1.30 -30.86
N ALA A 199 -12.39 -1.00 -29.56
CA ALA A 199 -13.58 -1.16 -28.73
C ALA A 199 -13.64 -0.11 -27.61
N THR A 200 -14.86 0.29 -27.23
CA THR A 200 -15.14 0.96 -25.96
C THR A 200 -15.55 -0.09 -24.94
N ILE A 201 -15.12 0.02 -23.69
CA ILE A 201 -15.36 -0.98 -22.64
C ILE A 201 -16.75 -0.82 -22.01
N ALA A 202 -17.19 0.42 -21.73
CA ALA A 202 -18.46 0.70 -21.05
C ALA A 202 -19.19 1.95 -21.65
N PRO A 203 -20.39 1.79 -22.24
CA PRO A 203 -20.99 0.53 -22.65
C PRO A 203 -20.15 -0.17 -23.72
N PHE A 204 -20.10 -1.50 -23.68
CA PHE A 204 -19.24 -2.25 -24.59
C PHE A 204 -19.71 -2.12 -26.05
N ARG A 205 -18.79 -1.77 -26.96
CA ARG A 205 -19.04 -1.75 -28.40
C ARG A 205 -17.74 -1.85 -29.20
N TYR A 206 -17.82 -2.40 -30.41
CA TYR A 206 -16.71 -2.42 -31.37
C TYR A 206 -16.79 -1.27 -32.39
N TYR A 207 -15.63 -0.90 -32.94
CA TYR A 207 -15.48 0.08 -34.04
C TYR A 207 -15.38 -0.58 -35.43
N GLY A 208 -15.60 -1.90 -35.53
CA GLY A 208 -15.33 -2.70 -36.71
C GLY A 208 -15.17 -4.20 -36.42
N THR A 209 -14.51 -4.92 -37.34
CA THR A 209 -14.34 -6.38 -37.28
C THR A 209 -12.87 -6.75 -37.17
N ASP A 210 -12.53 -7.57 -36.18
CA ASP A 210 -11.18 -8.08 -35.92
C ASP A 210 -10.98 -9.48 -36.52
N SER A 211 -9.86 -9.70 -37.20
CA SER A 211 -9.48 -11.03 -37.72
C SER A 211 -8.94 -11.97 -36.65
N LYS A 212 -8.62 -11.47 -35.44
CA LYS A 212 -8.18 -12.30 -34.33
C LYS A 212 -8.84 -11.93 -33.00
N PRO A 213 -9.72 -12.79 -32.43
CA PRO A 213 -10.31 -12.55 -31.12
C PRO A 213 -9.26 -12.58 -30.01
N GLY A 214 -9.57 -11.92 -28.89
CA GLY A 214 -8.72 -11.85 -27.70
C GLY A 214 -8.48 -10.41 -27.28
N ASP A 215 -8.95 -10.02 -26.11
CA ASP A 215 -8.81 -8.68 -25.54
C ASP A 215 -7.63 -8.64 -24.56
N PRO A 216 -6.97 -7.49 -24.37
CA PRO A 216 -5.80 -7.34 -23.50
C PRO A 216 -6.19 -7.33 -22.02
N VAL A 217 -6.89 -8.38 -21.59
CA VAL A 217 -7.39 -8.62 -20.23
C VAL A 217 -7.05 -10.04 -19.78
N TYR A 218 -6.81 -10.21 -18.48
CA TYR A 218 -6.60 -11.53 -17.90
C TYR A 218 -7.94 -12.26 -17.76
N SER A 219 -7.98 -13.55 -18.14
CA SER A 219 -9.09 -14.39 -17.68
C SER A 219 -9.02 -14.55 -16.18
N GLN A 220 -10.16 -14.44 -15.52
CA GLN A 220 -10.28 -14.90 -14.14
C GLN A 220 -9.86 -16.37 -14.10
N SER A 221 -8.96 -16.75 -13.21
CA SER A 221 -9.02 -18.13 -12.71
C SER A 221 -10.42 -18.28 -12.15
N SER A 222 -11.16 -19.28 -12.62
CA SER A 222 -12.41 -19.68 -11.98
C SER A 222 -12.11 -19.98 -10.51
N THR A 223 -12.32 -19.00 -9.66
CA THR A 223 -12.84 -19.21 -8.32
C THR A 223 -14.34 -18.89 -8.34
N THR A 224 -14.99 -19.27 -9.44
CA THR A 224 -16.41 -19.60 -9.40
C THR A 224 -16.49 -21.05 -8.93
N GLY A 225 -17.07 -21.24 -7.74
CA GLY A 225 -17.59 -22.49 -7.19
C GLY A 225 -17.01 -23.79 -7.74
N GLY A 226 -16.11 -24.41 -6.97
CA GLY A 226 -16.04 -25.87 -6.99
C GLY A 226 -17.40 -26.40 -6.54
N ASN A 227 -18.22 -26.84 -7.50
CA ASN A 227 -19.44 -27.56 -7.17
C ASN A 227 -19.09 -29.01 -6.83
N THR A 228 -19.60 -29.44 -5.68
CA THR A 228 -19.82 -30.82 -5.22
C THR A 228 -18.66 -31.80 -5.36
N GLY A 229 -17.86 -31.88 -4.31
CA GLY A 229 -16.97 -32.99 -4.04
C GLY A 229 -16.64 -33.02 -2.56
N ASP A 230 -17.60 -33.43 -1.74
CA ASP A 230 -17.34 -33.87 -0.38
C ASP A 230 -16.29 -34.99 -0.44
N SER A 231 -15.05 -34.66 -0.10
CA SER A 231 -14.09 -35.65 0.33
C SER A 231 -13.22 -35.04 1.41
N SER A 232 -13.28 -35.66 2.57
CA SER A 232 -12.57 -35.41 3.82
C SER A 232 -11.04 -35.39 3.67
N THR A 233 -10.49 -34.50 2.85
CA THR A 233 -9.06 -34.27 2.71
C THR A 233 -8.68 -33.03 3.51
N SER A 234 -7.81 -33.25 4.50
CA SER A 234 -7.27 -32.21 5.39
C SER A 234 -6.83 -31.00 4.58
N ARG A 235 -7.36 -29.81 4.91
CA ARG A 235 -6.81 -28.55 4.41
C ARG A 235 -5.36 -28.46 4.88
N THR A 236 -4.42 -28.15 3.99
CA THR A 236 -3.08 -27.75 4.42
C THR A 236 -3.20 -26.40 5.13
N GLN A 237 -3.00 -26.37 6.45
CA GLN A 237 -3.05 -25.14 7.24
C GLN A 237 -1.95 -24.17 6.82
N GLY A 238 -2.24 -22.88 6.92
CA GLY A 238 -1.25 -21.82 6.69
C GLY A 238 -1.32 -21.15 5.31
N GLY A 239 -2.42 -21.28 4.56
CA GLY A 239 -2.70 -20.42 3.41
C GLY A 239 -1.83 -20.58 2.17
N GLN A 240 -2.23 -19.86 1.12
CA GLN A 240 -1.44 -19.73 -0.09
C GLN A 240 -0.25 -18.80 0.17
N ASP A 241 0.96 -19.25 -0.16
CA ASP A 241 2.14 -18.40 -0.17
C ASP A 241 2.06 -17.43 -1.38
N THR A 242 2.23 -16.13 -1.14
CA THR A 242 2.17 -15.10 -2.19
C THR A 242 3.50 -14.90 -2.93
N GLY A 243 4.54 -15.64 -2.55
CA GLY A 243 5.89 -15.55 -3.08
C GLY A 243 6.66 -14.36 -2.52
N VAL A 244 7.83 -14.10 -3.12
CA VAL A 244 8.71 -12.99 -2.72
C VAL A 244 8.02 -11.66 -3.04
N PRO A 245 7.81 -10.79 -2.05
CA PRO A 245 7.09 -9.54 -2.25
C PRO A 245 7.92 -8.51 -3.02
N ASN A 246 7.23 -7.67 -3.79
CA ASN A 246 7.80 -6.46 -4.36
C ASN A 246 7.78 -5.34 -3.32
N PHE A 247 8.96 -4.81 -3.02
CA PHE A 247 9.15 -3.74 -2.05
C PHE A 247 9.17 -2.35 -2.72
N GLN A 248 8.54 -1.38 -2.07
CA GLN A 248 8.41 0.00 -2.57
C GLN A 248 9.14 1.03 -1.70
N SER A 249 9.55 0.65 -0.48
CA SER A 249 10.17 1.53 0.51
C SER A 249 11.70 1.61 0.40
N ASN A 250 12.24 2.67 1.01
CA ASN A 250 13.67 2.78 1.29
C ASN A 250 14.08 1.86 2.45
N GLY A 251 15.33 1.39 2.43
CA GLY A 251 15.85 0.51 3.50
C GLY A 251 16.02 1.20 4.87
N SER A 252 16.06 2.53 4.88
CA SER A 252 16.23 3.36 6.07
C SER A 252 15.27 4.55 5.99
N ALA A 253 14.76 5.00 7.13
CA ALA A 253 14.05 6.26 7.21
C ALA A 253 15.07 7.40 7.08
N SER A 254 14.70 8.51 6.45
CA SER A 254 15.54 9.70 6.37
C SER A 254 14.77 10.94 6.78
N PHE A 255 15.24 11.56 7.87
CA PHE A 255 14.84 12.90 8.29
C PHE A 255 16.11 13.75 8.42
N SER A 256 16.04 15.00 7.94
CA SER A 256 17.15 15.96 8.04
C SER A 256 16.58 17.33 8.32
N ILE A 257 16.69 17.78 9.57
CA ILE A 257 16.16 19.08 10.00
C ILE A 257 16.78 20.26 9.23
N ASP A 258 18.07 20.20 8.92
CA ASP A 258 18.81 21.28 8.23
C ASP A 258 18.40 21.48 6.77
N ASN A 259 17.75 20.49 6.16
CA ASN A 259 17.28 20.55 4.77
C ASN A 259 15.77 20.57 4.66
N ASP A 260 15.07 20.60 5.80
CA ASP A 260 13.63 20.48 5.83
C ASP A 260 12.94 21.85 5.90
N THR A 261 11.87 21.98 5.11
CA THR A 261 11.02 23.17 5.07
C THR A 261 9.61 22.77 5.37
N MET A 262 9.07 23.29 6.47
CA MET A 262 7.69 23.06 6.86
C MET A 262 6.82 24.24 6.45
N LEU A 263 5.76 23.94 5.70
CA LEU A 263 4.77 24.94 5.35
C LEU A 263 3.87 25.19 6.56
N VAL A 264 3.84 26.41 7.09
CA VAL A 264 3.06 26.77 8.27
C VAL A 264 2.64 28.22 8.22
N ASN A 265 1.41 28.52 8.62
CA ASN A 265 0.95 29.90 8.75
C ASN A 265 1.01 30.31 10.22
N GLY A 266 1.54 31.51 10.48
CA GLY A 266 1.59 32.04 11.83
C GLY A 266 2.12 33.46 11.92
N PHE A 267 2.36 33.88 13.16
CA PHE A 267 2.88 35.20 13.48
C PHE A 267 4.07 35.09 14.44
N ALA A 268 5.15 35.78 14.12
CA ALA A 268 6.25 36.03 15.01
C ALA A 268 6.05 37.38 15.70
N THR A 269 5.84 37.39 17.01
CA THR A 269 5.73 38.60 17.83
C THR A 269 7.06 38.85 18.52
N LEU A 270 7.72 39.95 18.19
CA LEU A 270 9.03 40.30 18.78
C LEU A 270 8.84 40.92 20.17
N THR A 271 9.20 40.21 21.24
CA THR A 271 8.86 40.63 22.61
C THR A 271 9.98 41.32 23.36
N ASP A 272 11.23 40.91 23.12
CA ASP A 272 12.34 41.34 23.97
C ASP A 272 13.12 42.46 23.27
N ASN A 273 13.42 42.28 21.97
CA ASN A 273 14.12 43.23 21.10
C ASN A 273 13.53 43.21 19.67
N GLY A 274 13.90 44.19 18.84
CA GLY A 274 13.66 44.13 17.39
C GLY A 274 14.55 43.09 16.69
N ALA A 275 14.23 42.76 15.44
CA ALA A 275 14.97 41.78 14.64
C ALA A 275 15.04 42.18 13.17
N TRP A 276 16.18 41.85 12.53
CA TRP A 276 16.39 42.04 11.10
C TRP A 276 16.02 40.78 10.32
N THR A 277 15.34 40.97 9.20
CA THR A 277 15.23 39.92 8.18
C THR A 277 16.49 39.86 7.31
N ARG A 278 16.63 38.76 6.58
CA ARG A 278 17.78 38.45 5.72
C ARG A 278 17.35 37.85 4.38
N ASN A 279 18.24 37.87 3.38
CA ASN A 279 18.03 37.22 2.07
C ASN A 279 18.31 35.72 2.09
N THR A 280 19.11 35.24 3.05
CA THR A 280 19.35 33.82 3.28
C THR A 280 19.26 33.53 4.79
N PRO A 281 18.98 32.29 5.20
CA PRO A 281 18.78 31.94 6.60
C PRO A 281 20.10 31.69 7.32
N LEU A 282 21.01 32.67 7.24
CA LEU A 282 22.31 32.67 7.90
C LEU A 282 22.43 33.96 8.71
N MET A 283 22.86 33.88 9.98
CA MET A 283 23.07 35.08 10.80
C MET A 283 24.20 35.99 10.28
N SER A 284 25.03 35.50 9.35
CA SER A 284 26.05 36.27 8.65
C SER A 284 25.54 37.02 7.41
N ALA A 285 24.34 36.70 6.92
CA ALA A 285 23.79 37.29 5.69
C ALA A 285 23.41 38.77 5.86
N ALA A 286 23.20 39.49 4.76
CA ALA A 286 22.86 40.91 4.82
C ALA A 286 21.51 41.16 5.53
N ASN A 287 21.48 42.18 6.39
CA ASN A 287 20.25 42.68 6.99
C ASN A 287 19.41 43.41 5.93
N ILE A 288 18.10 43.14 5.88
CA ILE A 288 17.18 43.72 4.89
C ILE A 288 16.16 44.64 5.55
N THR A 289 15.22 44.06 6.31
CA THR A 289 14.12 44.82 6.93
C THR A 289 14.22 44.68 8.43
N HIS A 290 14.24 45.81 9.15
CA HIS A 290 14.19 45.81 10.61
C HIS A 290 12.74 45.88 11.11
N TYR A 291 12.37 44.94 11.96
CA TYR A 291 11.11 44.97 12.71
C TYR A 291 11.40 45.35 14.15
N ALA A 292 10.77 46.43 14.65
CA ALA A 292 10.96 46.90 16.03
C ALA A 292 10.32 45.94 17.06
N LYS A 293 10.73 46.06 18.33
CA LYS A 293 10.05 45.39 19.46
C LYS A 293 8.54 45.69 19.41
N GLY A 294 7.73 44.66 19.65
CA GLY A 294 6.26 44.71 19.56
C GLY A 294 5.71 44.43 18.15
N SER A 295 6.56 44.33 17.13
CA SER A 295 6.11 43.97 15.78
C SER A 295 5.54 42.57 15.75
N LYS A 296 4.40 42.42 15.09
CA LYS A 296 3.75 41.14 14.77
C LYS A 296 3.92 40.84 13.28
N VAL A 297 4.78 39.88 12.95
CA VAL A 297 5.21 39.59 11.58
C VAL A 297 4.58 38.29 11.09
N LYS A 298 3.79 38.34 10.01
CA LYS A 298 3.16 37.16 9.42
C LYS A 298 4.17 36.36 8.58
N TYR A 299 4.18 35.04 8.74
CA TYR A 299 5.01 34.13 7.95
C TYR A 299 4.20 32.98 7.35
N VAL A 300 4.80 32.29 6.38
CA VAL A 300 4.16 31.22 5.59
C VAL A 300 4.93 29.88 5.59
N LYS A 301 6.17 29.88 6.08
CA LYS A 301 7.01 28.67 6.21
C LYS A 301 7.98 28.82 7.38
N LYS A 302 8.49 27.68 7.86
CA LYS A 302 9.62 27.60 8.78
C LYS A 302 10.71 26.70 8.19
N ILE A 303 11.96 27.06 8.48
CA ILE A 303 13.15 26.27 8.12
C ILE A 303 14.15 26.28 9.28
N HIS A 304 14.97 25.25 9.36
CA HIS A 304 16.09 25.20 10.29
C HIS A 304 17.39 25.41 9.52
N ALA A 305 18.19 26.38 9.95
CA ALA A 305 19.50 26.67 9.37
C ALA A 305 20.32 27.46 10.38
N ASP A 306 21.64 27.33 10.34
CA ASP A 306 22.54 28.08 11.24
C ASP A 306 22.17 27.88 12.73
N SER A 307 21.80 26.64 13.08
CA SER A 307 21.32 26.21 14.42
C SER A 307 20.13 27.02 14.95
N ARG A 308 19.32 27.57 14.05
CA ARG A 308 18.19 28.46 14.34
C ARG A 308 16.96 28.08 13.54
N ILE A 309 15.82 28.38 14.13
CA ILE A 309 14.55 28.38 13.42
C ILE A 309 14.36 29.75 12.77
N TRP A 310 14.10 29.72 11.48
CA TRP A 310 13.77 30.89 10.68
C TRP A 310 12.33 30.78 10.21
N VAL A 311 11.61 31.88 10.25
CA VAL A 311 10.33 32.01 9.57
C VAL A 311 10.55 32.70 8.22
N VAL A 312 9.88 32.21 7.18
CA VAL A 312 9.93 32.80 5.84
C VAL A 312 8.68 33.63 5.63
N LEU A 313 8.90 34.92 5.36
CA LEU A 313 7.83 35.89 5.12
C LEU A 313 7.27 35.72 3.70
N SER A 314 6.08 36.26 3.43
CA SER A 314 5.44 36.17 2.10
C SER A 314 6.25 36.81 0.97
N ASN A 315 7.14 37.75 1.30
CA ASN A 315 8.08 38.39 0.36
C ASN A 315 9.40 37.60 0.19
N GLY A 316 9.51 36.40 0.76
CA GLY A 316 10.70 35.53 0.66
C GLY A 316 11.84 35.87 1.62
N GLN A 317 11.68 36.89 2.49
CA GLN A 317 12.70 37.23 3.49
C GLN A 317 12.68 36.25 4.67
N TYR A 318 13.84 36.04 5.29
CA TYR A 318 14.03 35.13 6.42
C TYR A 318 14.17 35.93 7.71
N LEU A 319 13.30 35.67 8.69
CA LEU A 319 13.38 36.26 10.03
C LEU A 319 13.80 35.17 11.04
N PRO A 320 14.92 35.32 11.76
CA PRO A 320 15.29 34.36 12.79
C PRO A 320 14.37 34.54 13.98
N ILE A 321 13.80 33.45 14.51
CA ILE A 321 12.90 33.52 15.66
C ILE A 321 13.50 32.94 16.95
N GLY A 322 14.47 32.03 16.84
CA GLY A 322 15.12 31.41 18.00
C GLY A 322 16.12 30.33 17.63
N LYS A 323 16.81 29.79 18.63
CA LYS A 323 17.55 28.52 18.52
C LYS A 323 16.59 27.36 18.67
N LEU A 324 16.92 26.24 18.05
CA LEU A 324 16.20 24.98 18.26
C LEU A 324 16.48 24.45 19.68
N SER A 325 15.46 23.96 20.38
CA SER A 325 15.58 23.34 21.71
C SER A 325 15.14 21.87 21.66
N THR A 326 15.65 21.06 22.59
CA THR A 326 15.26 19.65 22.73
C THR A 326 14.81 19.40 24.18
N PRO A 327 13.52 19.11 24.43
CA PRO A 327 12.40 19.12 23.47
C PRO A 327 11.99 20.56 23.05
N ILE A 328 11.13 20.68 22.04
CA ILE A 328 10.53 21.96 21.66
C ILE A 328 9.39 22.28 22.63
N SER A 329 9.57 23.27 23.51
CA SER A 329 8.53 23.64 24.47
C SER A 329 7.38 24.39 23.78
N GLU A 330 6.20 23.78 23.77
CA GLU A 330 4.96 24.43 23.39
C GLU A 330 4.18 24.80 24.64
N THR A 331 3.64 26.02 24.68
CA THR A 331 2.71 26.43 25.73
C THR A 331 1.30 26.43 25.14
N GLN A 332 0.44 25.54 25.64
CA GLN A 332 -0.98 25.52 25.30
C GLN A 332 -1.68 26.63 26.10
N LYS A 333 -2.50 27.47 25.46
CA LYS A 333 -3.41 28.36 26.19
C LYS A 333 -4.83 27.82 26.15
N TYR A 334 -5.46 27.75 27.32
CA TYR A 334 -6.88 27.48 27.49
C TYR A 334 -7.75 28.60 26.88
N GLN A 335 -8.76 28.19 26.09
CA GLN A 335 -10.02 28.88 25.74
C GLN A 335 -9.98 30.41 25.53
N ASP A 336 -9.41 30.87 24.40
CA ASP A 336 -9.75 32.17 23.78
C ASP A 336 -9.79 31.99 22.25
N SER A 337 -10.93 32.29 21.63
CA SER A 337 -11.27 32.00 20.23
C SER A 337 -10.64 32.95 19.19
N SER A 338 -9.76 33.87 19.61
CA SER A 338 -9.22 34.94 18.75
C SER A 338 -7.74 34.80 18.35
N ILE A 339 -7.04 33.73 18.79
CA ILE A 339 -5.62 33.43 18.46
C ILE A 339 -5.48 31.92 18.21
N PRO A 340 -4.66 31.43 17.23
CA PRO A 340 -4.37 30.01 17.07
C PRO A 340 -3.80 29.39 18.35
N SER A 341 -4.22 28.15 18.64
CA SER A 341 -4.23 27.49 19.96
C SER A 341 -2.87 27.18 20.62
N TYR A 342 -1.74 27.38 19.95
CA TYR A 342 -0.40 27.03 20.46
C TYR A 342 0.60 28.17 20.25
N HIS A 343 1.48 28.38 21.23
CA HIS A 343 2.58 29.34 21.10
C HIS A 343 3.86 28.82 21.73
N SER A 344 4.99 29.19 21.14
CA SER A 344 6.31 28.94 21.71
C SER A 344 7.02 30.26 21.94
N LYS A 345 7.55 30.40 23.16
CA LYS A 345 8.45 31.51 23.48
C LYS A 345 9.87 31.10 23.15
N PHE A 346 10.42 31.70 22.11
CA PHE A 346 11.84 31.71 21.84
C PHE A 346 12.49 32.95 22.46
N SER A 347 13.82 32.99 22.49
CA SER A 347 14.63 33.99 23.23
C SER A 347 14.16 35.44 23.13
N TYR A 348 13.64 35.89 21.98
CA TYR A 348 13.12 37.26 21.79
C TYR A 348 11.81 37.30 20.99
N THR A 349 11.20 36.14 20.75
CA THR A 349 10.03 36.01 19.87
C THR A 349 8.99 35.11 20.54
N ILE A 350 7.75 35.57 20.62
CA ILE A 350 6.60 34.69 20.79
C ILE A 350 6.13 34.29 19.40
N ASP A 351 6.31 33.03 19.09
CA ASP A 351 5.86 32.42 17.85
C ASP A 351 4.47 31.82 18.04
N SER A 352 3.52 32.22 17.19
CA SER A 352 2.12 31.81 17.25
C SER A 352 1.72 31.18 15.92
N ASN A 353 1.67 29.85 15.88
CA ASN A 353 1.07 29.04 14.83
C ASN A 353 0.18 27.95 15.44
N VAL A 354 -0.35 27.06 14.60
CA VAL A 354 -1.19 25.96 15.08
C VAL A 354 -0.37 24.88 15.80
N HIS A 355 0.86 24.58 15.38
CA HIS A 355 1.79 23.71 16.13
C HIS A 355 3.23 24.01 15.72
N GLN A 356 4.23 23.78 16.58
CA GLN A 356 5.63 23.95 16.21
C GLN A 356 6.08 22.86 15.23
N PRO A 357 6.82 23.24 14.16
CA PRO A 357 7.55 22.30 13.33
C PRO A 357 8.44 21.37 14.14
N TRP A 358 8.48 20.11 13.73
CA TRP A 358 9.33 19.06 14.32
C TRP A 358 9.05 18.75 15.79
N ALA A 359 8.09 19.40 16.45
CA ALA A 359 7.66 19.02 17.80
C ALA A 359 6.88 17.69 17.83
N SER A 360 6.65 17.09 16.66
CA SER A 360 6.26 15.71 16.47
C SER A 360 7.45 14.78 16.19
N ILE A 361 8.67 15.27 15.93
CA ILE A 361 9.83 14.45 15.52
C ILE A 361 10.83 14.30 16.65
N TRP A 362 11.26 13.07 16.92
CA TRP A 362 12.25 12.75 17.93
C TRP A 362 13.65 13.32 17.61
N PRO A 363 14.42 13.83 18.59
CA PRO A 363 14.12 13.94 20.03
C PRO A 363 13.37 15.22 20.44
N TYR A 364 12.90 16.00 19.47
CA TYR A 364 12.26 17.30 19.70
C TYR A 364 10.82 17.18 20.20
N THR A 365 10.19 16.01 20.03
CA THR A 365 8.87 15.68 20.57
C THR A 365 8.75 16.09 22.03
N ALA A 366 7.74 16.89 22.38
CA ALA A 366 7.56 17.43 23.73
C ALA A 366 6.51 16.66 24.54
N ASN A 367 5.34 16.45 23.93
CA ASN A 367 4.24 15.66 24.49
C ASN A 367 4.49 14.18 24.23
N ASP A 368 5.36 13.60 25.06
CA ASP A 368 5.46 12.16 25.20
C ASP A 368 4.49 11.72 26.31
N THR A 369 3.41 11.05 25.93
CA THR A 369 2.41 10.59 26.90
C THR A 369 2.95 9.44 27.77
N ASN A 370 4.08 8.83 27.40
CA ASN A 370 4.71 7.75 28.14
C ASN A 370 6.10 8.14 28.64
N ASN A 371 6.31 8.21 29.95
CA ASN A 371 7.63 8.54 30.52
C ASN A 371 8.73 7.50 30.18
N ASP A 372 8.38 6.30 29.66
CA ASP A 372 9.34 5.27 29.27
C ASP A 372 10.15 5.64 28.02
N ASP A 373 9.53 6.28 27.03
CA ASP A 373 10.14 6.53 25.72
C ASP A 373 11.34 7.49 25.80
N ARG A 374 11.33 8.45 26.74
CA ARG A 374 12.47 9.34 27.04
C ARG A 374 13.75 8.61 27.45
N ASN A 375 13.65 7.38 27.95
CA ASN A 375 14.81 6.57 28.33
C ASN A 375 15.30 5.68 27.18
N ASN A 376 14.60 5.69 26.03
CA ASN A 376 14.86 4.81 24.91
C ASN A 376 15.42 5.58 23.70
N SER A 377 16.20 4.87 22.88
CA SER A 377 16.67 5.39 21.60
C SER A 377 15.68 5.08 20.48
N LEU A 378 15.57 5.98 19.51
CA LEU A 378 14.82 5.73 18.29
C LEU A 378 15.55 4.65 17.47
N LEU A 379 14.91 3.49 17.28
CA LEU A 379 15.49 2.36 16.55
C LEU A 379 14.87 2.25 15.16
N TYR A 380 15.73 2.23 14.14
CA TYR A 380 15.31 2.09 12.75
C TYR A 380 15.48 0.65 12.28
N GLU A 381 14.36 0.02 11.94
CA GLU A 381 14.32 -1.28 11.28
C GLU A 381 14.33 -1.11 9.76
N ASN A 382 14.98 -2.04 9.06
CA ASN A 382 14.84 -2.15 7.61
C ASN A 382 13.52 -2.89 7.30
N PRO A 383 12.55 -2.24 6.63
CA PRO A 383 11.24 -2.83 6.36
C PRO A 383 11.28 -3.97 5.34
N LYS A 384 12.37 -4.11 4.59
CA LYS A 384 12.53 -5.13 3.52
C LYS A 384 13.30 -6.36 3.98
N GLN A 385 13.76 -6.36 5.22
CA GLN A 385 14.49 -7.47 5.80
C GLN A 385 13.59 -8.18 6.78
N GLU A 386 13.55 -9.50 6.64
CA GLU A 386 12.84 -10.38 7.57
C GLU A 386 13.28 -10.12 9.02
N LEU A 387 12.35 -10.34 9.95
CA LEU A 387 12.68 -10.30 11.37
C LEU A 387 13.79 -11.31 11.68
N ILE A 388 14.77 -10.89 12.45
CA ILE A 388 15.62 -11.81 13.22
C ILE A 388 15.05 -11.78 14.64
N PRO A 389 14.30 -12.82 15.06
CA PRO A 389 13.71 -12.85 16.39
C PRO A 389 14.81 -12.91 17.46
N THR A 390 14.60 -12.18 18.55
CA THR A 390 15.32 -12.40 19.80
C THR A 390 14.91 -13.75 20.39
N THR A 391 15.67 -14.27 21.36
CA THR A 391 15.29 -15.49 22.09
C THR A 391 13.92 -15.37 22.75
N THR A 392 13.58 -14.19 23.27
CA THR A 392 12.25 -13.94 23.88
C THR A 392 11.15 -14.02 22.83
N GLU A 393 11.28 -13.29 21.71
CA GLU A 393 10.29 -13.34 20.64
C GLU A 393 10.15 -14.75 20.05
N GLN A 394 11.26 -15.47 19.87
CA GLN A 394 11.23 -16.84 19.36
C GLN A 394 10.42 -17.78 20.28
N ASN A 395 10.59 -17.65 21.60
CA ASN A 395 9.83 -18.43 22.58
C ASN A 395 8.33 -18.09 22.51
N GLU A 396 7.99 -16.81 22.50
CA GLU A 396 6.59 -16.37 22.43
C GLU A 396 5.91 -16.77 21.11
N LEU A 397 6.62 -16.65 19.98
CA LEU A 397 6.14 -17.12 18.68
C LEU A 397 5.85 -18.64 18.70
N SER A 398 6.71 -19.44 19.35
CA SER A 398 6.47 -20.87 19.54
C SER A 398 5.31 -21.17 20.48
N LEU A 399 5.10 -20.36 21.53
CA LEU A 399 3.94 -20.49 22.42
C LEU A 399 2.63 -20.23 21.69
N VAL A 400 2.56 -19.16 20.89
CA VAL A 400 1.39 -18.87 20.02
C VAL A 400 1.13 -20.04 19.08
N LYS A 401 2.18 -20.57 18.43
CA LYS A 401 2.05 -21.73 17.54
C LYS A 401 1.48 -22.96 18.26
N ASN A 402 2.02 -23.29 19.43
CA ASN A 402 1.56 -24.44 20.20
C ASN A 402 0.09 -24.29 20.63
N GLN A 403 -0.34 -23.08 20.99
CA GLN A 403 -1.73 -22.79 21.33
C GLN A 403 -2.65 -22.92 20.11
N VAL A 404 -2.23 -22.39 18.95
CA VAL A 404 -2.97 -22.53 17.68
C VAL A 404 -3.09 -24.00 17.28
N ASP A 405 -2.01 -24.79 17.37
CA ASP A 405 -2.03 -26.22 17.04
C ASP A 405 -2.94 -27.03 17.96
N ALA A 406 -2.97 -26.67 19.25
CA ALA A 406 -3.78 -27.39 20.24
C ALA A 406 -5.29 -27.20 20.06
N ILE A 407 -5.72 -26.11 19.41
CA ILE A 407 -7.13 -25.77 19.23
C ILE A 407 -7.63 -25.99 17.80
N SER A 408 -6.75 -25.93 16.79
CA SER A 408 -7.14 -25.97 15.39
C SER A 408 -7.66 -27.35 14.97
N THR A 409 -8.85 -27.38 14.35
CA THR A 409 -9.33 -28.57 13.63
C THR A 409 -8.72 -28.69 12.23
N SER A 410 -8.95 -29.81 11.55
CA SER A 410 -8.43 -30.04 10.19
C SER A 410 -9.03 -29.09 9.13
N ASP A 411 -10.16 -28.46 9.42
CA ASP A 411 -10.83 -27.47 8.57
C ASP A 411 -10.64 -26.02 9.06
N ALA A 412 -9.84 -25.83 10.12
CA ALA A 412 -9.57 -24.53 10.72
C ALA A 412 -9.01 -23.51 9.72
N VAL A 413 -9.28 -22.24 10.00
CA VAL A 413 -8.77 -21.08 9.28
C VAL A 413 -8.04 -20.19 10.27
N THR A 414 -6.78 -19.87 9.98
CA THR A 414 -5.92 -19.06 10.83
C THR A 414 -5.73 -17.68 10.22
N ILE A 415 -6.08 -16.64 10.97
CA ILE A 415 -5.99 -15.24 10.51
C ILE A 415 -5.17 -14.45 11.51
N GLY A 416 -4.05 -13.89 11.05
CA GLY A 416 -3.29 -12.91 11.83
C GLY A 416 -3.99 -11.55 11.78
N PHE A 417 -4.20 -10.92 12.93
CA PHE A 417 -4.87 -9.64 13.06
C PHE A 417 -4.09 -8.71 13.98
N MET A 418 -3.76 -7.52 13.50
CA MET A 418 -3.24 -6.43 14.32
C MET A 418 -3.91 -5.13 13.91
N THR A 419 -3.93 -4.12 14.76
CA THR A 419 -4.60 -2.83 14.47
C THR A 419 -3.93 -1.70 15.23
N ASP A 420 -4.18 -0.47 14.80
CA ASP A 420 -3.75 0.75 15.51
C ASP A 420 -2.24 0.69 15.80
N THR A 421 -1.46 0.43 14.74
CA THR A 421 -0.01 0.40 14.84
C THR A 421 0.56 1.79 14.94
N HIS A 422 -0.16 2.82 14.49
CA HIS A 422 0.27 4.22 14.52
C HIS A 422 1.73 4.35 14.13
N PHE A 423 2.11 3.67 13.03
CA PHE A 423 3.51 3.61 12.67
C PHE A 423 3.98 5.01 12.26
N SER A 424 5.05 5.45 12.93
CA SER A 424 5.81 6.63 12.55
C SER A 424 7.28 6.33 12.79
N SER A 425 8.10 6.49 11.76
CA SER A 425 9.55 6.34 11.90
C SER A 425 10.16 7.42 12.80
N PHE A 426 9.43 8.50 13.09
CA PHE A 426 10.00 9.74 13.60
C PHE A 426 9.45 10.16 14.95
N LYS A 427 8.23 9.78 15.32
CA LYS A 427 7.54 10.46 16.41
C LYS A 427 8.03 10.15 17.80
N THR A 428 7.99 8.88 18.18
CA THR A 428 8.51 8.35 19.44
C THR A 428 9.25 7.03 19.20
N PRO A 429 10.12 6.61 20.14
CA PRO A 429 10.64 5.24 20.16
C PRO A 429 9.55 4.18 19.99
N SER A 430 8.40 4.29 20.68
CA SER A 430 7.32 3.31 20.54
C SER A 430 6.68 3.29 19.16
N THR A 431 6.36 4.45 18.55
CA THR A 431 5.78 4.48 17.20
C THR A 431 6.75 3.92 16.15
N ALA A 432 8.06 4.12 16.32
CA ALA A 432 9.06 3.54 15.41
C ALA A 432 9.18 2.01 15.60
N ARG A 433 8.99 1.53 16.84
CA ARG A 433 9.06 0.11 17.19
C ARG A 433 7.91 -0.71 16.62
N THR A 434 6.76 -0.13 16.27
CA THR A 434 5.65 -0.88 15.68
C THR A 434 5.99 -1.52 14.33
N LEU A 435 7.02 -1.02 13.61
CA LEU A 435 7.56 -1.71 12.43
C LEU A 435 8.10 -3.11 12.75
N ARG A 436 8.76 -3.27 13.90
CA ARG A 436 9.22 -4.58 14.38
C ARG A 436 8.06 -5.49 14.76
N GLN A 437 6.99 -4.91 15.29
CA GLN A 437 5.79 -5.68 15.66
C GLN A 437 5.07 -6.22 14.42
N MET A 438 4.91 -5.39 13.38
CA MET A 438 4.43 -5.85 12.06
C MET A 438 5.30 -7.00 11.54
N LYS A 439 6.63 -6.84 11.61
CA LYS A 439 7.59 -7.90 11.22
C LYS A 439 7.47 -9.17 12.06
N THR A 440 7.00 -9.09 13.31
CA THR A 440 6.76 -10.26 14.17
C THR A 440 5.54 -11.05 13.70
N MET A 441 4.43 -10.37 13.40
CA MET A 441 3.25 -11.01 12.80
C MET A 441 3.59 -11.59 11.41
N SER A 442 4.36 -10.87 10.58
CA SER A 442 4.84 -11.36 9.28
C SER A 442 5.74 -12.59 9.42
N TYR A 443 6.71 -12.56 10.34
CA TYR A 443 7.57 -13.71 10.61
C TYR A 443 6.74 -14.92 11.00
N TYR A 444 5.72 -14.72 11.86
CA TYR A 444 4.81 -15.79 12.25
C TYR A 444 4.04 -16.35 11.04
N ALA A 445 3.44 -15.48 10.24
CA ALA A 445 2.68 -15.85 9.05
C ALA A 445 3.49 -16.69 8.05
N LYS A 446 4.75 -16.31 7.83
CA LYS A 446 5.64 -16.98 6.90
C LYS A 446 6.13 -18.32 7.45
N ASN A 447 6.62 -18.35 8.69
CA ASN A 447 7.36 -19.49 9.24
C ASN A 447 6.47 -20.53 9.94
N TYR A 448 5.33 -20.11 10.52
CA TYR A 448 4.38 -21.01 11.18
C TYR A 448 3.10 -21.23 10.38
N GLY A 449 2.82 -20.34 9.41
CA GLY A 449 1.67 -20.44 8.52
C GLY A 449 0.45 -19.68 9.04
N LEU A 450 -0.08 -18.80 8.20
CA LEU A 450 -1.39 -18.16 8.38
C LEU A 450 -2.14 -18.16 7.06
N ASP A 451 -3.46 -18.31 7.09
CA ASP A 451 -4.28 -18.29 5.87
C ASP A 451 -4.48 -16.88 5.32
N LEU A 452 -4.47 -15.88 6.20
CA LEU A 452 -4.66 -14.48 5.87
C LEU A 452 -4.00 -13.61 6.94
N MET A 453 -3.45 -12.47 6.53
CA MET A 453 -3.04 -11.39 7.42
C MET A 453 -3.98 -10.20 7.24
N ILE A 454 -4.36 -9.57 8.35
CA ILE A 454 -5.24 -8.41 8.36
C ILE A 454 -4.63 -7.34 9.27
N HIS A 455 -4.53 -6.12 8.75
CA HIS A 455 -4.33 -4.92 9.56
C HIS A 455 -5.66 -4.17 9.71
N GLY A 456 -6.11 -3.92 10.93
CA GLY A 456 -7.42 -3.36 11.27
C GLY A 456 -7.58 -1.86 11.04
N GLY A 457 -6.58 -1.18 10.48
CA GLY A 457 -6.57 0.27 10.20
C GLY A 457 -5.71 1.04 11.20
N ASP A 458 -5.52 2.33 10.93
CA ASP A 458 -4.54 3.18 11.62
C ASP A 458 -3.12 2.58 11.51
N LEU A 459 -2.74 2.32 10.27
CA LEU A 459 -1.44 1.77 9.89
C LEU A 459 -0.31 2.76 10.16
N ASN A 460 -0.50 4.01 9.75
CA ASN A 460 0.41 5.11 10.07
C ASN A 460 -0.23 6.03 11.12
N ASP A 461 0.59 6.78 11.84
CA ASP A 461 0.11 7.64 12.93
C ASP A 461 -0.62 8.91 12.42
N GLY A 462 -0.38 9.35 11.19
CA GLY A 462 -1.06 10.53 10.65
C GLY A 462 -0.70 11.81 11.43
N ALA A 463 0.56 11.92 11.83
CA ALA A 463 1.08 12.92 12.75
C ALA A 463 2.30 13.68 12.20
N GLU A 464 2.69 13.45 10.95
CA GLU A 464 3.79 14.13 10.27
C GLU A 464 3.37 14.75 8.92
N GLU A 465 4.26 15.55 8.32
CA GLU A 465 4.02 16.04 6.94
C GLU A 465 3.83 14.87 5.98
N LYS A 466 2.91 15.05 5.01
CA LYS A 466 2.49 13.98 4.07
C LYS A 466 3.64 13.19 3.43
N LYS A 467 4.75 13.86 3.12
CA LYS A 467 5.91 13.21 2.48
C LYS A 467 6.55 12.12 3.37
N TYR A 468 6.57 12.33 4.68
CA TYR A 468 7.09 11.38 5.67
C TYR A 468 6.07 10.27 5.91
N GLU A 469 4.80 10.62 6.06
CA GLU A 469 3.71 9.65 6.20
C GLU A 469 3.61 8.70 5.00
N LEU A 470 3.75 9.20 3.77
CA LEU A 470 3.80 8.35 2.57
C LEU A 470 5.03 7.43 2.51
N ASP A 471 6.16 7.81 3.11
CA ASP A 471 7.31 6.91 3.26
C ASP A 471 7.00 5.83 4.31
N ASP A 472 6.41 6.22 5.44
CA ASP A 472 6.03 5.30 6.52
C ASP A 472 4.96 4.30 6.08
N VAL A 473 3.98 4.71 5.28
CA VAL A 473 3.01 3.79 4.66
C VAL A 473 3.72 2.72 3.83
N LYS A 474 4.70 3.10 3.00
CA LYS A 474 5.46 2.13 2.19
C LYS A 474 6.28 1.20 3.08
N ARG A 475 6.91 1.72 4.12
CA ARG A 475 7.74 0.96 5.06
C ARG A 475 6.88 -0.05 5.84
N ALA A 476 5.73 0.36 6.37
CA ALA A 476 4.77 -0.50 7.05
C ALA A 476 4.23 -1.61 6.13
N MET A 477 3.82 -1.25 4.91
CA MET A 477 3.31 -2.22 3.93
C MET A 477 4.37 -3.23 3.50
N ASP A 478 5.62 -2.81 3.29
CA ASP A 478 6.72 -3.72 2.98
C ASP A 478 7.04 -4.66 4.15
N ALA A 479 6.99 -4.16 5.40
CA ALA A 479 7.16 -4.99 6.58
C ALA A 479 6.07 -6.06 6.69
N LEU A 480 4.79 -5.71 6.48
CA LEU A 480 3.68 -6.65 6.49
C LEU A 480 3.82 -7.71 5.38
N LYS A 481 4.20 -7.30 4.17
CA LYS A 481 4.40 -8.18 3.00
C LYS A 481 5.45 -9.27 3.22
N LEU A 482 6.39 -9.11 4.17
CA LEU A 482 7.33 -10.15 4.55
C LEU A 482 6.65 -11.43 5.05
N GLY A 483 5.35 -11.38 5.37
CA GLY A 483 4.59 -12.54 5.81
C GLY A 483 4.28 -13.54 4.70
N HIS A 484 4.42 -13.15 3.43
CA HIS A 484 4.17 -14.01 2.27
C HIS A 484 2.77 -14.62 2.25
N ARG A 485 1.78 -13.93 2.84
CA ARG A 485 0.37 -14.32 2.86
C ARG A 485 -0.49 -13.26 2.19
N PRO A 486 -1.71 -13.62 1.74
CA PRO A 486 -2.74 -12.63 1.44
C PRO A 486 -2.82 -11.61 2.58
N LEU A 487 -2.85 -10.33 2.23
CA LEU A 487 -2.83 -9.23 3.18
C LEU A 487 -4.01 -8.30 2.89
N LEU A 488 -4.82 -8.01 3.89
CA LEU A 488 -5.84 -6.98 3.85
C LEU A 488 -5.48 -5.89 4.87
N VAL A 489 -5.75 -4.63 4.53
CA VAL A 489 -5.53 -3.48 5.42
C VAL A 489 -6.78 -2.64 5.39
N ALA A 490 -7.50 -2.52 6.51
CA ALA A 490 -8.64 -1.61 6.63
C ALA A 490 -8.16 -0.16 6.64
N GLN A 491 -9.04 0.76 6.26
CA GLN A 491 -8.82 2.20 6.41
C GLN A 491 -9.23 2.64 7.82
N GLY A 492 -8.33 3.28 8.53
CA GLY A 492 -8.58 3.99 9.79
C GLY A 492 -8.68 5.51 9.63
N ASN A 493 -8.90 6.21 10.73
CA ASN A 493 -9.01 7.69 10.76
C ASN A 493 -7.66 8.40 10.72
N HIS A 494 -6.56 7.78 11.14
CA HIS A 494 -5.21 8.36 11.03
C HIS A 494 -4.61 8.17 9.63
N ASP A 495 -5.12 7.19 8.90
CA ASP A 495 -4.52 6.68 7.68
C ASP A 495 -4.47 7.68 6.51
N ASP A 496 -5.30 8.70 6.49
CA ASP A 496 -5.29 9.75 5.45
C ASP A 496 -4.50 11.01 5.86
N ASN A 497 -3.88 11.00 7.04
CA ASN A 497 -3.14 12.12 7.60
C ASN A 497 -3.95 13.41 7.78
N SER A 498 -5.29 13.33 7.78
CA SER A 498 -6.14 14.50 8.01
C SER A 498 -6.09 15.03 9.45
N GLY A 499 -5.69 14.18 10.41
CA GLY A 499 -5.35 14.59 11.77
C GLY A 499 -4.24 15.65 11.78
N PHE A 500 -3.14 15.41 11.05
CA PHE A 500 -2.08 16.39 10.90
C PHE A 500 -2.56 17.68 10.22
N ALA A 501 -3.33 17.57 9.14
CA ALA A 501 -3.88 18.73 8.45
C ALA A 501 -4.77 19.60 9.37
N ARG A 502 -5.57 18.97 10.22
CA ARG A 502 -6.44 19.62 11.22
C ARG A 502 -5.63 20.24 12.35
N ASP A 503 -4.81 19.44 13.03
CA ASP A 503 -4.25 19.77 14.34
C ASP A 503 -2.87 20.44 14.26
N PHE A 504 -2.15 20.32 13.14
CA PHE A 504 -0.78 20.83 13.00
C PHE A 504 -0.64 21.85 11.87
N ASP A 505 -1.37 21.66 10.76
CA ASP A 505 -1.29 22.53 9.57
C ASP A 505 -2.34 23.65 9.54
N GLY A 506 -3.24 23.71 10.53
CA GLY A 506 -4.26 24.77 10.61
C GLY A 506 -5.34 24.66 9.54
N TYR A 507 -5.82 23.44 9.33
CA TYR A 507 -6.92 23.08 8.44
C TYR A 507 -6.63 23.19 6.94
N TYR A 508 -5.37 23.22 6.54
CA TYR A 508 -5.02 23.20 5.11
C TYR A 508 -4.98 21.76 4.58
N PRO A 509 -5.64 21.44 3.45
CA PRO A 509 -5.75 20.07 2.94
C PRO A 509 -4.43 19.52 2.34
N ARG A 510 -3.38 20.34 2.24
CA ARG A 510 -2.12 19.99 1.57
C ARG A 510 -1.38 18.81 2.18
N ASN A 511 -1.63 18.49 3.45
CA ASN A 511 -1.04 17.36 4.15
C ASN A 511 -1.95 16.12 4.20
N ILE A 512 -3.15 16.17 3.63
CA ILE A 512 -4.01 15.00 3.49
C ILE A 512 -3.46 14.09 2.39
N ILE A 513 -3.41 12.79 2.68
CA ILE A 513 -3.15 11.71 1.73
C ILE A 513 -4.49 11.31 1.13
N THR A 514 -4.67 11.62 -0.15
CA THR A 514 -5.87 11.24 -0.90
C THR A 514 -5.94 9.72 -1.13
N ASN A 515 -7.13 9.19 -1.41
CA ASN A 515 -7.30 7.77 -1.78
C ASN A 515 -6.43 7.40 -2.98
N SER A 516 -6.36 8.28 -3.99
CA SER A 516 -5.51 8.08 -5.17
C SER A 516 -4.01 8.01 -4.83
N GLU A 517 -3.54 8.84 -3.89
CA GLU A 517 -2.15 8.82 -3.41
C GLU A 517 -1.85 7.55 -2.59
N ALA A 518 -2.79 7.09 -1.75
CA ALA A 518 -2.62 5.90 -0.91
C ALA A 518 -2.79 4.57 -1.67
N TYR A 519 -3.66 4.54 -2.70
CA TYR A 519 -4.05 3.33 -3.43
C TYR A 519 -2.88 2.46 -3.89
N PRO A 520 -1.83 2.96 -4.59
CA PRO A 520 -0.74 2.11 -5.08
C PRO A 520 0.13 1.50 -3.97
N TYR A 521 -0.02 1.95 -2.72
CA TYR A 521 0.76 1.49 -1.58
C TYR A 521 -0.09 0.68 -0.58
N ARG A 522 -1.40 0.95 -0.49
CA ARG A 522 -2.34 0.21 0.37
C ARG A 522 -3.28 -0.68 -0.43
N PHE A 523 -4.52 -0.23 -0.64
CA PHE A 523 -5.61 -1.03 -1.19
C PHE A 523 -5.26 -1.69 -2.53
N GLY A 524 -4.58 -0.97 -3.43
CA GLY A 524 -4.15 -1.49 -4.73
C GLY A 524 -3.18 -2.67 -4.68
N ASN A 525 -2.47 -2.89 -3.56
CA ASN A 525 -1.59 -4.05 -3.39
C ASN A 525 -2.36 -5.37 -3.18
N PHE A 526 -3.64 -5.30 -2.84
CA PHE A 526 -4.48 -6.48 -2.57
C PHE A 526 -5.88 -6.40 -3.18
N ALA A 527 -6.22 -5.33 -3.90
CA ALA A 527 -7.51 -5.16 -4.58
C ALA A 527 -7.82 -6.31 -5.55
N ASN A 528 -6.79 -6.94 -6.14
CA ASN A 528 -6.93 -8.13 -6.99
C ASN A 528 -7.41 -9.38 -6.24
N LEU A 529 -7.31 -9.40 -4.91
CA LEU A 529 -7.85 -10.47 -4.07
C LEU A 529 -9.33 -10.24 -3.72
N LEU A 530 -9.79 -8.99 -3.77
CA LEU A 530 -11.11 -8.59 -3.30
C LEU A 530 -12.11 -8.53 -4.45
N ASP A 531 -13.30 -9.07 -4.23
CA ASP A 531 -14.48 -8.72 -5.01
C ASP A 531 -14.95 -7.33 -4.58
N THR A 532 -14.59 -6.33 -5.38
CA THR A 532 -14.84 -4.91 -5.15
C THR A 532 -15.96 -4.38 -6.06
N LYS A 533 -16.82 -5.22 -6.63
CA LYS A 533 -17.89 -4.79 -7.55
C LYS A 533 -18.68 -3.60 -6.99
N GLY A 534 -18.71 -2.49 -7.73
CA GLY A 534 -19.37 -1.25 -7.30
C GLY A 534 -18.47 -0.25 -6.55
N ASN A 535 -17.22 -0.61 -6.25
CA ASN A 535 -16.22 0.24 -5.61
C ASN A 535 -15.22 0.79 -6.64
N THR A 536 -15.66 1.67 -7.54
CA THR A 536 -14.79 2.15 -8.63
C THR A 536 -14.54 3.66 -8.66
N ALA A 537 -15.36 4.46 -7.96
CA ALA A 537 -15.24 5.92 -8.03
C ALA A 537 -14.32 6.53 -6.95
N ASN A 538 -14.36 6.02 -5.72
CA ASN A 538 -13.66 6.61 -4.57
C ASN A 538 -12.37 5.84 -4.17
N GLN A 539 -12.12 4.66 -4.76
CA GLN A 539 -11.03 3.76 -4.35
C GLN A 539 -11.05 3.45 -2.84
N ALA A 540 -12.25 3.38 -2.26
CA ALA A 540 -12.43 3.10 -0.84
C ALA A 540 -11.98 1.68 -0.49
N THR A 541 -11.63 1.43 0.75
CA THR A 541 -10.99 0.20 1.19
C THR A 541 -12.01 -0.84 1.67
N TYR A 542 -12.95 -1.23 0.78
CA TYR A 542 -13.94 -2.27 1.08
C TYR A 542 -14.03 -3.32 -0.03
N GLY A 543 -14.36 -4.55 0.35
CA GLY A 543 -14.46 -5.69 -0.58
C GLY A 543 -14.66 -7.04 0.11
N LYS A 544 -14.90 -8.09 -0.67
CA LYS A 544 -15.03 -9.47 -0.17
C LYS A 544 -13.84 -10.32 -0.59
N TYR A 545 -13.20 -11.00 0.34
CA TYR A 545 -12.20 -12.04 0.09
C TYR A 545 -12.76 -13.42 0.43
N LYS A 546 -12.68 -14.38 -0.50
CA LYS A 546 -12.97 -15.80 -0.21
C LYS A 546 -11.67 -16.50 0.12
N ILE A 547 -11.55 -17.04 1.33
CA ILE A 547 -10.36 -17.80 1.71
C ILE A 547 -10.35 -19.12 0.91
N PRO A 548 -9.30 -19.40 0.11
CA PRO A 548 -9.25 -20.58 -0.74
C PRO A 548 -9.42 -21.88 0.05
N ASN A 549 -10.10 -22.86 -0.55
CA ASN A 549 -10.32 -24.19 0.02
C ASN A 549 -10.95 -24.16 1.44
N SER A 550 -11.81 -23.18 1.69
CA SER A 550 -12.50 -23.02 2.97
C SER A 550 -13.93 -22.53 2.80
N LYS A 551 -14.71 -22.60 3.88
CA LYS A 551 -16.06 -22.03 3.94
C LYS A 551 -16.08 -20.55 4.33
N ILE A 552 -14.93 -19.92 4.58
CA ILE A 552 -14.87 -18.57 5.16
C ILE A 552 -14.81 -17.50 4.08
N ASN A 553 -15.69 -16.51 4.18
CA ASN A 553 -15.65 -15.25 3.47
C ASN A 553 -15.25 -14.14 4.45
N VAL A 554 -14.31 -13.29 4.06
CA VAL A 554 -13.91 -12.10 4.81
C VAL A 554 -14.47 -10.87 4.11
N ILE A 555 -15.20 -10.05 4.84
CA ILE A 555 -15.75 -8.78 4.38
C ILE A 555 -14.95 -7.66 5.01
N LEU A 556 -14.26 -6.87 4.18
CA LEU A 556 -13.59 -5.65 4.62
C LEU A 556 -14.53 -4.47 4.39
N LEU A 557 -14.77 -3.68 5.43
CA LEU A 557 -15.56 -2.46 5.39
C LEU A 557 -14.67 -1.23 5.58
N ASP A 558 -14.99 -0.17 4.84
CA ASP A 558 -14.36 1.14 4.98
C ASP A 558 -15.31 2.05 5.77
N GLY A 559 -14.98 2.26 7.06
CA GLY A 559 -15.69 3.20 7.92
C GLY A 559 -15.39 4.67 7.61
N PHE A 560 -14.53 4.91 6.62
CA PHE A 560 -14.09 6.23 6.18
C PHE A 560 -14.14 6.35 4.65
N ASP A 561 -15.25 5.90 4.06
CA ASP A 561 -15.53 5.95 2.63
C ASP A 561 -15.91 7.38 2.15
N GLN A 562 -15.17 8.40 2.58
CA GLN A 562 -15.35 9.80 2.15
C GLN A 562 -14.52 10.13 0.90
N SER A 563 -15.09 10.98 0.03
CA SER A 563 -14.38 11.53 -1.13
C SER A 563 -13.28 12.51 -0.75
N ASP A 564 -12.22 12.62 -1.55
CA ASP A 564 -11.10 13.56 -1.37
C ASP A 564 -11.42 15.03 -1.73
N ASN A 565 -12.69 15.46 -1.62
CA ASN A 565 -13.15 16.78 -2.04
C ASN A 565 -13.10 17.79 -0.87
N TYR A 566 -11.96 18.47 -0.73
CA TYR A 566 -11.73 19.43 0.35
C TYR A 566 -11.77 20.90 -0.11
N SER A 567 -12.32 21.77 0.72
CA SER A 567 -12.11 23.22 0.62
C SER A 567 -10.71 23.61 1.09
N SER A 568 -10.25 24.83 0.78
CA SER A 568 -8.93 25.31 1.18
C SER A 568 -8.99 26.74 1.72
N PRO A 569 -8.83 26.96 3.04
CA PRO A 569 -8.73 25.95 4.09
C PRO A 569 -10.06 25.21 4.32
N ILE A 570 -9.98 24.05 4.97
CA ILE A 570 -11.14 23.29 5.44
C ILE A 570 -11.82 24.04 6.58
N THR A 571 -13.14 24.05 6.61
CA THR A 571 -13.92 24.93 7.50
C THR A 571 -14.32 24.30 8.83
N ALA A 572 -14.45 22.97 8.90
CA ALA A 572 -14.86 22.28 10.11
C ALA A 572 -14.21 20.88 10.23
N ARG A 573 -14.11 20.36 11.47
CA ARG A 573 -13.59 19.01 11.75
C ARG A 573 -14.31 17.93 10.92
N ARG A 574 -15.64 18.01 10.82
CA ARG A 574 -16.50 17.06 10.09
C ARG A 574 -16.27 17.05 8.57
N ASP A 575 -15.55 18.03 8.03
CA ASP A 575 -15.24 18.09 6.61
C ASP A 575 -13.95 17.30 6.30
N PHE A 576 -13.23 16.82 7.32
CA PHE A 576 -12.15 15.84 7.19
C PHE A 576 -12.68 14.40 7.23
N ARG A 577 -11.93 13.48 6.63
CA ARG A 577 -12.15 12.04 6.76
C ARG A 577 -12.06 11.58 8.22
N HIS A 578 -11.04 12.01 8.97
CA HIS A 578 -10.91 11.85 10.43
C HIS A 578 -11.89 12.76 11.22
N GLY A 579 -12.97 13.18 10.60
CA GLY A 579 -13.97 14.03 11.22
C GLY A 579 -15.22 13.29 11.65
N TRP A 580 -15.51 12.16 10.98
CA TRP A 580 -16.71 11.37 11.17
C TRP A 580 -16.59 9.98 10.51
N THR A 581 -17.41 9.02 10.93
CA THR A 581 -17.56 7.71 10.27
C THR A 581 -18.44 7.83 9.03
N HIS A 582 -18.04 7.35 7.85
CA HIS A 582 -18.90 7.31 6.67
C HIS A 582 -18.94 5.92 6.05
N PHE A 583 -20.15 5.39 5.89
CA PHE A 583 -20.40 4.23 5.05
C PHE A 583 -21.29 4.67 3.90
N SER A 584 -20.72 4.86 2.71
CA SER A 584 -21.48 5.36 1.57
C SER A 584 -22.70 4.48 1.24
N GLN A 585 -23.73 5.06 0.62
CA GLN A 585 -24.88 4.29 0.18
C GLN A 585 -24.48 3.15 -0.77
N THR A 586 -23.44 3.38 -1.58
CA THR A 586 -22.84 2.38 -2.47
C THR A 586 -22.29 1.20 -1.66
N GLN A 587 -21.51 1.46 -0.62
CA GLN A 587 -20.97 0.42 0.25
C GLN A 587 -22.06 -0.34 1.00
N GLN A 588 -23.08 0.36 1.54
CA GLN A 588 -24.23 -0.27 2.20
C GLN A 588 -25.00 -1.21 1.24
N ASN A 589 -25.24 -0.77 0.00
CA ASN A 589 -25.92 -1.57 -1.01
C ASN A 589 -25.08 -2.77 -1.46
N TRP A 590 -23.78 -2.54 -1.66
CA TRP A 590 -22.83 -3.58 -1.97
C TRP A 590 -22.79 -4.66 -0.88
N LEU A 591 -22.70 -4.27 0.39
CA LEU A 591 -22.66 -5.20 1.52
C LEU A 591 -23.92 -6.08 1.54
N ARG A 592 -25.10 -5.46 1.44
CA ARG A 592 -26.38 -6.18 1.42
C ARG A 592 -26.46 -7.16 0.25
N SER A 593 -26.07 -6.72 -0.94
CA SER A 593 -26.04 -7.56 -2.14
C SER A 593 -25.06 -8.74 -1.95
N THR A 594 -23.85 -8.45 -1.50
CA THR A 594 -22.79 -9.44 -1.29
C THR A 594 -23.21 -10.52 -0.31
N LEU A 595 -23.72 -10.16 0.87
CA LEU A 595 -24.18 -11.11 1.88
C LEU A 595 -25.37 -11.96 1.42
N ASN A 596 -26.21 -11.46 0.51
CA ASN A 596 -27.29 -12.25 -0.09
C ASN A 596 -26.81 -13.26 -1.13
N THR A 597 -25.60 -13.11 -1.66
CA THR A 597 -25.01 -14.05 -2.63
C THR A 597 -24.14 -15.12 -2.00
N ILE A 598 -23.78 -14.99 -0.72
CA ILE A 598 -22.97 -15.99 -0.01
C ILE A 598 -23.85 -17.23 0.26
N PRO A 599 -23.40 -18.44 -0.10
CA PRO A 599 -24.14 -19.67 0.17
C PRO A 599 -24.44 -19.88 1.66
N ASN A 600 -25.59 -20.49 1.97
CA ASN A 600 -26.04 -20.71 3.35
C ASN A 600 -25.19 -21.75 4.13
N ASP A 601 -24.29 -22.47 3.47
CA ASP A 601 -23.35 -23.39 4.12
C ASP A 601 -21.94 -22.77 4.30
N GLU A 602 -21.79 -21.49 3.94
CA GLU A 602 -20.57 -20.71 4.11
C GLU A 602 -20.69 -19.69 5.25
N LEU A 603 -19.55 -19.33 5.82
CA LEU A 603 -19.41 -18.47 6.99
C LEU A 603 -18.82 -17.10 6.60
N VAL A 604 -19.10 -16.08 7.41
CA VAL A 604 -18.66 -14.70 7.18
C VAL A 604 -17.93 -14.15 8.39
N LEU A 605 -16.73 -13.61 8.16
CA LEU A 605 -16.01 -12.74 9.09
C LEU A 605 -16.07 -11.31 8.54
N VAL A 606 -16.42 -10.33 9.36
CA VAL A 606 -16.39 -8.91 8.98
C VAL A 606 -15.23 -8.21 9.68
N VAL A 607 -14.56 -7.32 8.96
CA VAL A 607 -13.50 -6.46 9.49
C VAL A 607 -13.85 -5.02 9.18
N THR A 608 -13.78 -4.17 10.18
CA THR A 608 -13.91 -2.72 10.06
C THR A 608 -12.99 -2.06 11.09
N HIS A 609 -12.42 -0.90 10.79
CA HIS A 609 -11.60 -0.21 11.79
C HIS A 609 -12.44 0.23 12.99
N ILE A 610 -13.59 0.84 12.71
CA ILE A 610 -14.43 1.53 13.68
C ILE A 610 -15.73 0.76 13.95
N MET A 611 -16.01 0.48 15.22
CA MET A 611 -17.17 -0.31 15.62
C MET A 611 -18.50 0.42 15.43
N LEU A 612 -19.55 -0.36 15.18
CA LEU A 612 -20.81 0.16 14.70
C LEU A 612 -21.67 0.78 15.82
N HIS A 613 -22.40 1.83 15.45
CA HIS A 613 -23.28 2.56 16.35
C HIS A 613 -24.38 1.66 16.94
N GLY A 614 -24.55 1.75 18.26
CA GLY A 614 -25.57 1.04 19.02
C GLY A 614 -25.26 -0.44 19.27
N VAL A 615 -23.98 -0.83 19.21
CA VAL A 615 -23.45 -2.03 19.89
C VAL A 615 -22.95 -1.60 21.26
N ASN A 616 -23.31 -2.34 22.31
CA ASN A 616 -22.91 -2.05 23.68
C ASN A 616 -21.59 -2.76 24.00
N PHE A 617 -20.57 -1.98 24.29
CA PHE A 617 -19.25 -2.43 24.76
C PHE A 617 -19.04 -2.02 26.23
N HIS A 618 -18.06 -2.60 26.90
CA HIS A 618 -17.73 -2.24 28.29
C HIS A 618 -17.12 -0.83 28.34
N THR A 619 -16.25 -0.53 27.40
CA THR A 619 -15.72 0.81 27.15
C THR A 619 -16.70 1.55 26.26
N PRO A 620 -17.09 2.80 26.59
CA PRO A 620 -17.97 3.57 25.73
C PRO A 620 -17.41 3.65 24.31
N ASN A 621 -18.14 3.10 23.35
CA ASN A 621 -17.85 3.26 21.91
C ASN A 621 -18.27 4.67 21.46
N THR A 622 -17.70 5.70 22.08
CA THR A 622 -18.01 7.12 21.83
C THR A 622 -17.51 7.62 20.49
N PHE A 623 -16.80 6.76 19.74
CA PHE A 623 -16.05 7.15 18.57
C PHE A 623 -16.69 6.76 17.25
N ALA A 624 -17.93 6.24 17.22
CA ALA A 624 -18.76 6.37 16.02
C ALA A 624 -19.00 7.88 15.78
N GLU A 625 -18.02 8.56 15.20
CA GLU A 625 -17.91 10.01 15.12
C GLU A 625 -19.16 10.51 14.33
N ALA A 626 -20.17 11.20 14.89
CA ALA A 626 -20.22 12.17 16.00
C ALA A 626 -21.59 12.19 16.75
N LYS A 627 -21.75 12.85 17.92
CA LYS A 627 -21.72 14.34 18.15
C LYS A 627 -21.31 14.80 19.57
N LEU A 628 -20.80 16.05 19.68
CA LEU A 628 -20.78 16.80 20.96
C LEU A 628 -21.71 18.04 21.04
N SER A 629 -22.20 18.64 19.95
CA SER A 629 -23.42 19.49 19.85
C SER A 629 -23.62 20.04 18.41
N GLY A 630 -24.87 20.30 17.97
CA GLY A 630 -25.19 20.81 16.61
C GLY A 630 -25.44 19.75 15.51
N SER A 631 -25.79 20.14 14.27
CA SER A 631 -26.44 19.34 13.19
C SER A 631 -25.94 17.91 12.93
N TYR A 632 -26.86 17.02 12.55
CA TYR A 632 -26.73 15.57 12.33
C TYR A 632 -25.53 15.19 11.44
N ALA A 633 -24.56 14.43 11.97
CA ALA A 633 -23.55 13.77 11.14
C ALA A 633 -24.19 12.46 10.61
N PRO A 634 -24.27 12.24 9.29
CA PRO A 634 -24.96 11.08 8.73
C PRO A 634 -24.34 9.74 9.17
N GLY A 635 -23.07 9.75 9.59
CA GLY A 635 -22.32 8.59 10.06
C GLY A 635 -22.99 7.72 11.12
N VAL A 636 -23.73 8.31 12.07
CA VAL A 636 -24.47 7.55 13.10
C VAL A 636 -25.55 6.66 12.49
N VAL A 637 -26.32 7.20 11.53
CA VAL A 637 -27.35 6.41 10.83
C VAL A 637 -26.72 5.40 9.90
N GLU A 638 -25.68 5.79 9.16
CA GLU A 638 -25.00 4.90 8.21
C GLU A 638 -24.35 3.71 8.93
N SER A 639 -23.67 3.97 10.05
CA SER A 639 -23.12 2.95 10.93
C SER A 639 -24.21 2.02 11.50
N GLY A 640 -25.34 2.59 11.94
CA GLY A 640 -26.52 1.83 12.35
C GLY A 640 -27.12 0.98 11.24
N ASN A 641 -27.09 1.44 9.98
CA ASN A 641 -27.56 0.69 8.82
C ASN A 641 -26.66 -0.49 8.51
N ILE A 642 -25.33 -0.32 8.55
CA ILE A 642 -24.38 -1.44 8.41
C ILE A 642 -24.65 -2.49 9.48
N ARG A 643 -24.80 -2.08 10.74
CA ARG A 643 -25.13 -2.99 11.83
C ARG A 643 -26.41 -3.76 11.53
N GLN A 644 -27.47 -3.08 11.09
CA GLN A 644 -28.73 -3.73 10.75
C GLN A 644 -28.59 -4.74 9.60
N ILE A 645 -27.80 -4.42 8.56
CA ILE A 645 -27.53 -5.37 7.47
C ILE A 645 -26.87 -6.65 7.99
N LEU A 646 -25.91 -6.53 8.92
CA LEU A 646 -25.24 -7.68 9.54
C LEU A 646 -26.18 -8.47 10.45
N VAL A 647 -27.01 -7.80 11.24
CA VAL A 647 -28.04 -8.43 12.09
C VAL A 647 -29.06 -9.21 11.24
N ASP A 648 -29.55 -8.62 10.16
CA ASP A 648 -30.50 -9.28 9.25
C ASP A 648 -29.87 -10.53 8.61
N TYR A 649 -28.60 -10.44 8.20
CA TYR A 649 -27.86 -11.59 7.69
C TYR A 649 -27.70 -12.69 8.74
N ASN A 650 -27.31 -12.32 9.97
CA ASN A 650 -27.12 -13.28 11.06
C ASN A 650 -28.45 -13.96 11.46
N ASN A 651 -29.54 -13.20 11.59
CA ASN A 651 -30.86 -13.77 11.88
C ASN A 651 -31.34 -14.74 10.80
N ARG A 652 -30.97 -14.52 9.55
CA ARG A 652 -31.34 -15.38 8.42
C ARG A 652 -30.52 -16.66 8.33
N THR A 653 -29.24 -16.62 8.70
CA THR A 653 -28.28 -17.68 8.38
C THR A 653 -27.60 -18.31 9.59
N ASN A 654 -27.49 -17.56 10.68
CA ASN A 654 -26.61 -17.83 11.80
C ASN A 654 -25.18 -18.14 11.33
N ASN A 655 -24.65 -17.48 10.29
CA ASN A 655 -23.34 -17.79 9.72
C ASN A 655 -22.32 -16.66 9.87
N LEU A 656 -22.63 -15.62 10.63
CA LEU A 656 -21.69 -14.56 10.94
C LEU A 656 -20.79 -14.98 12.11
N VAL A 657 -19.51 -15.22 11.82
CA VAL A 657 -18.49 -15.66 12.79
C VAL A 657 -18.25 -14.57 13.83
N ALA A 658 -17.85 -13.39 13.35
CA ALA A 658 -17.58 -12.21 14.16
C ALA A 658 -17.49 -10.95 13.29
N VAL A 659 -17.51 -9.80 13.97
CA VAL A 659 -17.09 -8.50 13.46
C VAL A 659 -15.86 -8.06 14.26
N LEU A 660 -14.73 -7.91 13.57
CA LEU A 660 -13.45 -7.49 14.17
C LEU A 660 -13.19 -6.02 13.91
N GLY A 661 -12.60 -5.33 14.88
CA GLY A 661 -12.14 -3.95 14.72
C GLY A 661 -11.10 -3.51 15.74
N GLY A 662 -10.76 -2.22 15.69
CA GLY A 662 -9.74 -1.58 16.51
C GLY A 662 -10.23 -0.24 17.03
N HIS A 663 -9.47 0.83 16.76
CA HIS A 663 -9.83 2.24 16.95
C HIS A 663 -9.90 2.73 18.40
N THR A 664 -10.44 1.93 19.33
CA THR A 664 -10.56 2.32 20.74
C THR A 664 -9.27 2.13 21.51
N HIS A 665 -8.30 1.39 20.92
CA HIS A 665 -7.05 0.99 21.56
C HIS A 665 -7.26 0.19 22.84
N VAL A 666 -8.36 -0.56 22.94
CA VAL A 666 -8.76 -1.33 24.11
C VAL A 666 -9.21 -2.70 23.65
N ASP A 667 -8.80 -3.77 24.35
CA ASP A 667 -9.42 -5.08 24.12
C ASP A 667 -10.86 -5.01 24.66
N ASP A 668 -11.86 -5.28 23.83
CA ASP A 668 -13.27 -5.29 24.25
C ASP A 668 -14.06 -6.29 23.42
N TYR A 669 -15.26 -6.64 23.88
CA TYR A 669 -16.16 -7.51 23.14
C TYR A 669 -17.63 -7.27 23.50
N SER A 670 -18.51 -7.68 22.59
CA SER A 670 -19.95 -7.71 22.80
C SER A 670 -20.57 -8.94 22.14
N SER A 671 -21.71 -9.37 22.64
CA SER A 671 -22.54 -10.44 22.06
C SER A 671 -23.90 -9.92 21.58
N ASP A 672 -24.05 -8.59 21.51
CA ASP A 672 -25.30 -7.95 21.09
C ASP A 672 -25.79 -8.49 19.75
N TYR A 673 -27.11 -8.68 19.66
CA TYR A 673 -27.79 -9.22 18.48
C TYR A 673 -27.35 -10.64 18.09
N GLY A 674 -26.77 -11.41 19.01
CA GLY A 674 -26.28 -12.77 18.73
C GLY A 674 -25.06 -12.80 17.82
N ILE A 675 -24.29 -11.71 17.80
CA ILE A 675 -23.09 -11.55 16.97
C ILE A 675 -21.89 -11.33 17.89
N ASN A 676 -20.76 -11.97 17.60
CA ASN A 676 -19.50 -11.69 18.27
C ASN A 676 -18.88 -10.41 17.72
N TRP A 677 -18.94 -9.32 18.47
CA TRP A 677 -18.24 -8.07 18.17
C TRP A 677 -16.95 -8.05 18.98
N ILE A 678 -15.79 -7.95 18.32
CA ILE A 678 -14.48 -8.09 18.99
C ILE A 678 -13.61 -6.91 18.61
N VAL A 679 -13.15 -6.18 19.62
CA VAL A 679 -12.19 -5.09 19.47
C VAL A 679 -10.84 -5.53 19.99
N SER A 680 -9.80 -5.34 19.19
CA SER A 680 -8.42 -5.54 19.65
C SER A 680 -7.79 -4.23 20.09
N THR A 681 -7.01 -4.31 21.17
CA THR A 681 -6.12 -3.23 21.59
C THR A 681 -5.10 -2.86 20.51
N CYS A 682 -4.49 -1.69 20.67
CA CYS A 682 -3.50 -1.17 19.72
C CYS A 682 -2.15 -1.89 19.81
N ALA A 683 -1.48 -2.01 18.67
CA ALA A 683 -0.12 -2.54 18.62
C ALA A 683 0.91 -1.56 19.20
N VAL A 684 0.74 -0.24 18.98
CA VAL A 684 1.60 0.77 19.62
C VAL A 684 1.54 0.67 21.14
N SER A 685 2.68 0.83 21.83
CA SER A 685 2.80 0.54 23.26
C SER A 685 2.78 1.79 24.16
N ASP A 686 2.99 2.97 23.59
CA ASP A 686 3.06 4.25 24.32
C ASP A 686 1.70 4.92 24.58
N ARG A 687 0.60 4.24 24.23
CA ARG A 687 -0.78 4.69 24.46
C ARG A 687 -1.73 3.51 24.46
N GLY A 688 -2.98 3.79 24.82
CA GLY A 688 -4.03 2.79 24.87
C GLY A 688 -3.89 1.85 26.05
N ASP A 689 -4.55 0.73 25.92
CA ASP A 689 -4.67 -0.27 26.97
C ASP A 689 -3.30 -0.83 27.38
N GLY A 690 -3.04 -0.78 28.68
CA GLY A 690 -1.81 -1.30 29.25
C GLY A 690 -0.56 -0.44 29.01
N GLN A 691 -0.65 0.79 28.50
CA GLN A 691 0.49 1.68 28.22
C GLN A 691 1.62 1.65 29.29
N GLY A 692 1.28 1.70 30.59
CA GLY A 692 2.26 1.65 31.68
C GLY A 692 2.90 0.28 31.97
N SER A 693 2.45 -0.77 31.28
CA SER A 693 2.81 -2.17 31.46
C SER A 693 3.38 -2.82 30.19
N ARG A 694 3.67 -2.02 29.16
CA ARG A 694 4.14 -2.46 27.83
C ARG A 694 5.50 -1.85 27.47
N PRO A 695 6.55 -2.04 28.29
CA PRO A 695 7.85 -1.43 28.04
C PRO A 695 8.52 -2.00 26.78
N ILE A 696 9.28 -1.16 26.08
CA ILE A 696 9.99 -1.53 24.84
C ILE A 696 10.96 -2.70 25.13
N GLY A 697 10.94 -3.70 24.24
CA GLY A 697 11.79 -4.90 24.33
C GLY A 697 11.22 -6.03 25.19
N SER A 698 10.10 -5.80 25.90
CA SER A 698 9.42 -6.85 26.67
C SER A 698 8.43 -7.65 25.83
N VAL A 699 8.00 -8.81 26.33
CA VAL A 699 6.90 -9.60 25.73
C VAL A 699 5.63 -8.76 25.58
N ASN A 700 5.34 -7.91 26.56
CA ASN A 700 4.14 -7.07 26.59
C ASN A 700 4.23 -5.83 25.68
N GLU A 701 5.39 -5.52 25.08
CA GLU A 701 5.51 -4.41 24.14
C GLU A 701 4.46 -4.53 23.01
N GLN A 702 4.32 -5.74 22.48
CA GLN A 702 3.52 -6.00 21.30
C GLN A 702 2.12 -6.48 21.66
N ALA A 703 1.18 -6.28 20.74
CA ALA A 703 -0.14 -6.90 20.78
C ALA A 703 -0.61 -7.20 19.36
N TRP A 704 -0.77 -8.47 19.03
CA TRP A 704 -1.46 -8.93 17.82
C TRP A 704 -2.06 -10.32 18.05
N ASP A 705 -3.14 -10.61 17.33
CA ASP A 705 -3.97 -11.79 17.51
C ASP A 705 -3.76 -12.80 16.38
N THR A 706 -3.85 -14.09 16.69
CA THR A 706 -4.20 -15.14 15.74
C THR A 706 -5.63 -15.59 16.04
N PHE A 707 -6.53 -15.32 15.11
CA PHE A 707 -7.88 -15.86 15.15
C PHE A 707 -7.92 -17.23 14.46
N VAL A 708 -8.44 -18.23 15.16
CA VAL A 708 -8.64 -19.59 14.63
C VAL A 708 -10.14 -19.81 14.50
N ILE A 709 -10.64 -19.89 13.27
CA ILE A 709 -12.05 -20.16 12.96
C ILE A 709 -12.15 -21.65 12.66
N ASP A 710 -12.92 -22.39 13.45
CA ASP A 710 -13.20 -23.81 13.25
C ASP A 710 -14.63 -23.98 12.72
N PRO A 711 -14.83 -24.18 11.40
CA PRO A 711 -16.16 -24.30 10.82
C PRO A 711 -16.94 -25.51 11.35
N SER A 712 -16.27 -26.65 11.54
CA SER A 712 -16.86 -27.90 12.01
C SER A 712 -17.39 -27.83 13.46
N THR A 713 -16.71 -27.11 14.34
CA THR A 713 -17.12 -26.97 15.75
C THR A 713 -17.87 -25.67 16.03
N ARG A 714 -17.94 -24.77 15.04
CA ARG A 714 -18.53 -23.43 15.13
C ARG A 714 -17.95 -22.60 16.28
N LYS A 715 -16.62 -22.67 16.41
CA LYS A 715 -15.85 -21.91 17.39
C LYS A 715 -14.91 -20.94 16.71
N LEU A 716 -14.80 -19.77 17.31
CA LEU A 716 -13.74 -18.81 17.04
C LEU A 716 -12.85 -18.76 18.27
N HIS A 717 -11.57 -19.01 18.09
CA HIS A 717 -10.56 -18.83 19.12
C HIS A 717 -9.69 -17.62 18.82
N ARG A 718 -9.23 -16.94 19.88
CA ARG A 718 -8.32 -15.79 19.81
C ARG A 718 -7.09 -16.11 20.64
N VAL A 719 -5.95 -16.20 19.98
CA VAL A 719 -4.64 -16.43 20.58
C VAL A 719 -3.82 -15.16 20.47
N ARG A 720 -3.37 -14.59 21.60
CA ARG A 720 -2.62 -13.32 21.63
C ARG A 720 -1.12 -13.58 21.67
N TYR A 721 -0.37 -12.84 20.85
CA TYR A 721 1.03 -12.56 21.10
C TYR A 721 1.16 -11.26 21.91
N GLY A 722 1.81 -11.34 23.07
CA GLY A 722 2.14 -10.17 23.90
C GLY A 722 1.00 -9.74 24.84
N TRP A 723 0.86 -8.43 25.06
CA TRP A 723 -0.03 -7.88 26.08
C TRP A 723 -1.49 -8.16 25.77
N HIS A 724 -2.32 -8.42 26.79
CA HIS A 724 -3.79 -8.41 26.70
C HIS A 724 -4.44 -7.87 27.98
N ASN A 725 -5.65 -7.33 27.84
CA ASN A 725 -6.45 -6.92 28.99
C ASN A 725 -7.17 -8.12 29.62
N ASN A 726 -6.79 -8.54 30.84
CA ASN A 726 -7.45 -9.67 31.50
C ASN A 726 -8.96 -9.47 31.76
N SER A 727 -9.45 -8.23 31.82
CA SER A 727 -10.85 -7.95 32.11
C SER A 727 -11.75 -8.06 30.88
N TYR A 728 -11.21 -7.77 29.69
CA TYR A 728 -11.99 -7.54 28.48
C TYR A 728 -11.47 -8.33 27.27
N PHE A 729 -10.48 -9.20 27.48
CA PHE A 729 -10.02 -10.18 26.50
C PHE A 729 -10.77 -11.50 26.69
N SER A 730 -11.44 -11.98 25.64
CA SER A 730 -11.95 -13.35 25.55
C SER A 730 -11.16 -14.17 24.52
N SER A 731 -10.83 -15.40 24.88
CA SER A 731 -10.04 -16.33 24.07
C SER A 731 -10.88 -17.28 23.22
N SER A 732 -12.20 -17.34 23.43
CA SER A 732 -13.10 -18.23 22.69
C SER A 732 -14.51 -17.67 22.60
N TYR A 733 -15.12 -17.88 21.43
CA TYR A 733 -16.45 -17.40 21.07
C TYR A 733 -17.19 -18.51 20.31
N SER A 734 -18.49 -18.62 20.54
CA SER A 734 -19.38 -19.49 19.78
C SER A 734 -20.18 -18.66 18.78
N PHE A 735 -20.45 -19.21 17.60
CA PHE A 735 -21.27 -18.55 16.58
C PHE A 735 -22.25 -19.53 15.94
#